data_AF-A0A371MHI4-F1
#
_entry.id   AF-A0A371MHI4-F1
#
_cell.length_a   1.000
_cell.length_b   1.000
_cell.length_c   1.000
_cell.angle_alpha   90.00
_cell.angle_beta   90.00
_cell.angle_gamma   90.00
#
_symmetry.space_group_name_H-M   'P 1'
#
loop_
_entity.id
_entity.type
_entity.pdbx_description
1 polymer ?
#
loop_
_entity_poly.entity_id
_entity_poly.type
_entity_poly.pdbx_seq_one_letter_code
_entity_poly.pdbx_strand_id
1 'polypeptide(L)'
;MLVVLVVVSLFVPLGSPVAAAQSEANTTFVESDINADTTWTPEDGPYRIIQSVHIDPGTTLTIRPGTDVQLAEGITLSVDGSLVVDGTAAQSVTISRSAGAAAERRWASIRYNGTSESRLVVRNTTLQGGTSGVTVARADGSITITDSTFRDFSNAGLSVGDTASTPPISIERSAFRRIDGHAIRATPLAGATGATSVTASPVERGNRSNHTLSLDAGVGVTFDTIELRYTDSGSVDDVDAKSIARIGLDSNRNGTIERSFDSLVTDVSGTDGRVRISLSRPVSIPSDGRLLVEYGDVVNPETRGFYPVAVDLRKGTVSQLSDGVRGSLAVGNVISPVDERAASTTRVRQLTVRESTFRDINGSGVFAAADSVGRLWALNNEISATAGSGIAVRAAQSDTSLLHNHITAGDAGIQLDARDETTATVAGNEIRGARTGIRIRQSGTQLPQPGAVTIRDNTLADNVGHGVDLTARSLELNLQLTDNAIRGNGGDAVHVNNWLTRGSDVRGNRLIENGGDGFALDGTVVSGLTLADNTARGNEGAGLELQTGAAARGVDVRNNTVRDNGGHAVSVRSNLIIHRTNVSENRLANNAGAGLVVASPITHRGELSVANNTIAANSYGVVVRGVVETDVRDNDIVFNTNAFADPVPVSRVTPGTGVYLAEGASGAIINQAESTVPLEELVANPELTQRLTVARLWDDTVVVLRTDGESETRSAEASALTIRRVSGALPTGIGVQTAGEGTRTHHVVNNSIYGQDRGLTVDIKPLVSANATARIVVDPIRTVDAESNYWGAASGPYHSSILPSGEGNPVVTERGWVDFTPFRTAAPDELYTRPTARIDAPATATAADELRLSGAGSTSDTSAVGRYHFFVNGTERVQSTPELSVTMSEQPLDVGLAVESRLGIDSDTVTTTIGVAPPEVTPTVTTAASPNTAGATTTAQSPTNDSTDDGFLGGLASVWGLLGSGLYVGALGLGGYGMVLTLQRRSPPVSGLRIQLLAGAAVLVWLIGGLVGTASLVGVGLAAGVAWAGLTGVAYVLATRG
;
A
#
# COMPACT_ATOMS: atom_id res chain seq x y z
N MET A 1 37.66 79.21 -14.34
CA MET A 1 38.02 80.46 -15.05
C MET A 1 36.76 81.01 -15.70
N LEU A 2 36.17 82.11 -15.17
CA LEU A 2 35.02 82.90 -15.71
C LEU A 2 33.70 82.09 -15.95
N VAL A 3 32.44 82.58 -15.87
CA VAL A 3 31.74 83.87 -15.55
C VAL A 3 30.22 83.53 -15.36
N VAL A 4 29.33 84.22 -14.61
CA VAL A 4 29.43 85.07 -13.40
C VAL A 4 28.01 85.43 -12.85
N LEU A 5 27.80 85.54 -11.51
CA LEU A 5 26.65 86.18 -10.80
C LEU A 5 25.20 85.58 -10.97
N VAL A 6 24.19 85.81 -10.10
CA VAL A 6 24.08 86.62 -8.85
C VAL A 6 23.13 85.98 -7.79
N VAL A 7 23.24 86.48 -6.56
CA VAL A 7 22.49 86.13 -5.32
C VAL A 7 21.08 86.73 -5.25
N VAL A 8 20.10 85.99 -4.70
CA VAL A 8 19.06 86.52 -3.78
C VAL A 8 18.78 85.47 -2.68
N SER A 9 18.63 85.92 -1.43
CA SER A 9 18.50 85.07 -0.24
C SER A 9 17.04 84.73 0.14
N LEU A 10 16.90 83.63 0.89
CA LEU A 10 15.69 83.09 1.51
C LEU A 10 14.69 84.13 2.06
N PHE A 11 13.40 83.91 1.76
CA PHE A 11 12.28 84.30 2.61
C PHE A 11 11.26 83.16 2.64
N VAL A 12 10.84 82.73 3.83
CA VAL A 12 9.80 81.72 4.02
C VAL A 12 8.45 82.42 4.26
N PRO A 13 7.41 82.11 3.48
CA PRO A 13 6.03 82.18 3.94
C PRO A 13 5.55 80.79 4.37
N LEU A 14 4.89 80.70 5.52
CA LEU A 14 4.11 79.51 5.87
C LEU A 14 2.92 79.41 4.91
N GLY A 15 3.03 78.54 3.92
CA GLY A 15 1.87 78.06 3.17
C GLY A 15 1.09 77.09 4.04
N SER A 16 -0.19 77.39 4.30
CA SER A 16 -1.12 76.49 4.97
C SER A 16 -1.09 75.09 4.34
N PRO A 17 -1.39 74.01 5.10
CA PRO A 17 -1.65 72.74 4.46
C PRO A 17 -2.81 72.95 3.48
N VAL A 18 -2.53 72.79 2.18
CA VAL A 18 -3.59 72.44 1.25
C VAL A 18 -4.05 71.09 1.73
N ALA A 19 -5.20 71.07 2.41
CA ALA A 19 -5.91 69.83 2.61
C ALA A 19 -6.15 69.27 1.22
N ALA A 20 -5.38 68.22 0.88
CA ALA A 20 -5.83 67.29 -0.12
C ALA A 20 -7.16 66.79 0.42
N ALA A 21 -8.25 67.33 -0.12
CA ALA A 21 -9.57 66.84 0.17
C ALA A 21 -9.51 65.35 -0.14
N GLN A 22 -9.61 64.53 0.90
CA GLN A 22 -9.86 63.12 0.71
C GLN A 22 -11.17 63.08 -0.05
N SER A 23 -11.08 62.76 -1.35
CA SER A 23 -12.27 62.35 -2.07
C SER A 23 -12.75 61.12 -1.32
N GLU A 24 -13.87 61.23 -0.61
CA GLU A 24 -14.61 60.04 -0.23
C GLU A 24 -14.83 59.29 -1.55
N ALA A 25 -14.28 58.07 -1.61
CA ALA A 25 -14.47 57.19 -2.76
C ALA A 25 -15.94 56.79 -2.76
N ASN A 26 -16.76 57.58 -3.46
CA ASN A 26 -18.20 57.39 -3.51
C ASN A 26 -18.45 56.00 -4.09
N THR A 27 -19.01 55.13 -3.26
CA THR A 27 -19.30 53.75 -3.65
C THR A 27 -20.28 53.75 -4.82
N THR A 28 -19.85 53.24 -5.97
CA THR A 28 -20.71 53.11 -7.15
C THR A 28 -21.58 51.87 -6.98
N PHE A 29 -22.87 52.08 -6.69
CA PHE A 29 -23.84 50.99 -6.61
C PHE A 29 -24.19 50.48 -8.00
N VAL A 30 -24.07 49.17 -8.20
CA VAL A 30 -24.42 48.49 -9.45
C VAL A 30 -25.78 47.83 -9.28
N GLU A 31 -26.77 48.39 -9.95
CA GLU A 31 -28.21 48.10 -9.77
C GLU A 31 -28.92 47.70 -11.08
N SER A 32 -28.19 47.53 -12.18
CA SER A 32 -28.75 47.14 -13.48
C SER A 32 -27.77 46.31 -14.28
N ASP A 33 -28.29 45.59 -15.28
CA ASP A 33 -27.52 44.81 -16.24
C ASP A 33 -26.62 45.70 -17.13
N ILE A 34 -25.56 45.08 -17.64
CA ILE A 34 -24.52 45.68 -18.48
C ILE A 34 -24.80 45.28 -19.93
N ASN A 35 -25.49 46.17 -20.63
CA ASN A 35 -26.03 45.96 -21.99
C ASN A 35 -25.21 46.59 -23.12
N ALA A 36 -24.08 47.22 -22.78
CA ALA A 36 -23.09 47.76 -23.72
C ALA A 36 -21.69 47.72 -23.10
N ASP A 37 -20.65 47.73 -23.94
CA ASP A 37 -19.25 47.63 -23.51
C ASP A 37 -18.92 48.67 -22.43
N THR A 38 -18.54 48.17 -21.25
CA THR A 38 -18.40 48.98 -20.03
C THR A 38 -17.01 48.79 -19.44
N THR A 39 -16.41 49.86 -18.94
CA THR A 39 -15.13 49.81 -18.21
C THR A 39 -15.33 50.29 -16.78
N TRP A 40 -14.83 49.52 -15.81
CA TRP A 40 -14.78 49.88 -14.39
C TRP A 40 -13.37 50.28 -13.98
N THR A 41 -13.24 51.38 -13.24
CA THR A 41 -11.97 52.06 -12.90
C THR A 41 -11.80 52.18 -11.39
N PRO A 42 -10.57 52.23 -10.84
CA PRO A 42 -10.37 52.48 -9.42
C PRO A 42 -10.84 53.87 -8.98
N GLU A 43 -10.85 54.86 -9.87
CA GLU A 43 -11.29 56.23 -9.59
C GLU A 43 -12.79 56.34 -9.30
N ASP A 44 -13.61 55.52 -9.96
CA ASP A 44 -15.06 55.43 -9.79
C ASP A 44 -15.47 54.32 -8.77
N GLY A 45 -14.50 53.65 -8.16
CA GLY A 45 -14.71 52.57 -7.19
C GLY A 45 -14.81 53.03 -5.73
N PRO A 46 -15.16 52.12 -4.79
CA PRO A 46 -15.44 50.70 -5.00
C PRO A 46 -16.82 50.47 -5.65
N TYR A 47 -16.92 49.47 -6.52
CA TYR A 47 -18.20 49.08 -7.13
C TYR A 47 -18.93 48.09 -6.23
N ARG A 48 -20.17 48.40 -5.85
CA ARG A 48 -20.97 47.56 -4.95
C ARG A 48 -22.17 46.96 -5.66
N ILE A 49 -22.10 45.66 -5.92
CA ILE A 49 -23.15 44.87 -6.58
C ILE A 49 -24.13 44.38 -5.52
N ILE A 50 -25.30 45.00 -5.44
CA ILE A 50 -26.32 44.72 -4.40
C ILE A 50 -27.49 43.85 -4.87
N GLN A 51 -27.58 43.61 -6.18
CA GLN A 51 -28.51 42.68 -6.82
C GLN A 51 -27.77 41.89 -7.91
N SER A 52 -28.29 40.74 -8.34
CA SER A 52 -27.63 39.98 -9.42
C SER A 52 -27.63 40.78 -10.72
N VAL A 53 -26.49 40.78 -11.42
CA VAL A 53 -26.24 41.59 -12.63
C VAL A 53 -25.82 40.67 -13.77
N HIS A 54 -26.36 40.91 -14.95
CA HIS A 54 -25.97 40.26 -16.20
C HIS A 54 -25.06 41.15 -17.04
N ILE A 55 -24.07 40.55 -17.68
CA ILE A 55 -23.33 41.13 -18.81
C ILE A 55 -23.93 40.50 -20.06
N ASP A 56 -24.62 41.29 -20.88
CA ASP A 56 -25.42 40.76 -22.00
C ASP A 56 -24.57 40.06 -23.09
N PRO A 57 -25.15 39.11 -23.84
CA PRO A 57 -24.48 38.49 -24.99
C PRO A 57 -23.90 39.52 -25.96
N GLY A 58 -22.63 39.34 -26.35
CA GLY A 58 -21.90 40.26 -27.22
C GLY A 58 -21.29 41.48 -26.52
N THR A 59 -21.63 41.75 -25.25
CA THR A 59 -21.09 42.85 -24.44
C THR A 59 -19.85 42.40 -23.65
N THR A 60 -18.90 43.32 -23.43
CA THR A 60 -17.72 43.12 -22.58
C THR A 60 -17.71 44.07 -21.37
N LEU A 61 -17.64 43.50 -20.15
CA LEU A 61 -17.20 44.25 -18.98
C LEU A 61 -15.68 44.16 -18.83
N THR A 62 -15.00 45.30 -18.78
CA THR A 62 -13.56 45.41 -18.49
C THR A 62 -13.33 46.03 -17.12
N ILE A 63 -12.67 45.32 -16.21
CA ILE A 63 -12.31 45.83 -14.87
C ILE A 63 -10.82 46.14 -14.86
N ARG A 64 -10.48 47.41 -14.64
CA ARG A 64 -9.10 47.95 -14.70
C ARG A 64 -8.26 47.64 -13.45
N PRO A 65 -6.92 47.74 -13.54
CA PRO A 65 -6.02 47.54 -12.40
C PRO A 65 -6.40 48.38 -11.17
N GLY A 66 -6.29 47.80 -9.98
CA GLY A 66 -6.54 48.49 -8.70
C GLY A 66 -8.01 48.65 -8.30
N THR A 67 -8.97 48.29 -9.16
CA THR A 67 -10.41 48.38 -8.84
C THR A 67 -10.80 47.41 -7.71
N ASP A 68 -11.67 47.86 -6.81
CA ASP A 68 -12.35 47.01 -5.81
C ASP A 68 -13.82 46.80 -6.17
N VAL A 69 -14.26 45.54 -6.12
CA VAL A 69 -15.62 45.11 -6.43
C VAL A 69 -16.18 44.30 -5.27
N GLN A 70 -17.33 44.73 -4.76
CA GLN A 70 -17.96 44.21 -3.56
C GLN A 70 -19.35 43.65 -3.86
N LEU A 71 -19.55 42.36 -3.66
CA LEU A 71 -20.84 41.70 -3.84
C LEU A 71 -21.58 41.56 -2.50
N ALA A 72 -22.90 41.71 -2.50
CA ALA A 72 -23.74 41.41 -1.34
C ALA A 72 -24.00 39.90 -1.18
N GLU A 73 -24.63 39.52 -0.06
CA GLU A 73 -24.97 38.13 0.26
C GLU A 73 -25.86 37.49 -0.82
N GLY A 74 -25.55 36.28 -1.24
CA GLY A 74 -26.29 35.54 -2.28
C GLY A 74 -26.18 36.07 -3.72
N ILE A 75 -25.52 37.21 -3.95
CA ILE A 75 -25.48 37.86 -5.27
C ILE A 75 -24.59 37.13 -6.27
N THR A 76 -25.05 37.07 -7.52
CA THR A 76 -24.33 36.48 -8.67
C THR A 76 -24.03 37.55 -9.72
N LEU A 77 -22.81 37.54 -10.26
CA LEU A 77 -22.46 38.26 -11.50
C LEU A 77 -22.53 37.27 -12.67
N SER A 78 -23.54 37.38 -13.52
CA SER A 78 -23.76 36.51 -14.68
C SER A 78 -23.00 37.06 -15.91
N VAL A 79 -22.17 36.21 -16.52
CA VAL A 79 -21.37 36.54 -17.71
C VAL A 79 -21.98 35.80 -18.90
N ASP A 80 -22.99 36.40 -19.53
CA ASP A 80 -23.61 35.91 -20.78
C ASP A 80 -22.83 36.42 -22.01
N GLY A 81 -22.23 37.62 -21.90
CA GLY A 81 -21.20 38.19 -22.79
C GLY A 81 -19.77 37.80 -22.40
N SER A 82 -18.88 38.77 -22.24
CA SER A 82 -17.48 38.59 -21.83
C SER A 82 -17.11 39.41 -20.58
N LEU A 83 -16.20 38.87 -19.77
CA LEU A 83 -15.66 39.54 -18.58
C LEU A 83 -14.13 39.51 -18.63
N VAL A 84 -13.52 40.69 -18.59
CA VAL A 84 -12.07 40.88 -18.59
C VAL A 84 -11.66 41.61 -17.33
N VAL A 85 -11.11 40.89 -16.37
CA VAL A 85 -10.52 41.42 -15.14
C VAL A 85 -9.01 41.49 -15.33
N ASP A 86 -8.49 42.68 -15.64
CA ASP A 86 -7.11 42.87 -16.11
C ASP A 86 -6.31 43.65 -15.05
N GLY A 87 -6.06 43.00 -13.91
CA GLY A 87 -5.17 43.55 -12.87
C GLY A 87 -3.69 43.46 -13.26
N THR A 88 -2.84 44.17 -12.52
CA THR A 88 -1.38 44.02 -12.59
C THR A 88 -0.79 43.64 -11.24
N ALA A 89 0.45 43.14 -11.21
CA ALA A 89 1.14 42.83 -9.96
C ALA A 89 1.36 44.06 -9.05
N ALA A 90 1.39 45.28 -9.62
CA ALA A 90 1.48 46.53 -8.86
C ALA A 90 0.12 47.06 -8.39
N GLN A 91 -0.96 46.75 -9.13
CA GLN A 91 -2.33 47.19 -8.88
C GLN A 91 -3.28 46.02 -9.18
N SER A 92 -3.40 45.11 -8.22
CA SER A 92 -4.30 43.95 -8.33
C SER A 92 -5.76 44.38 -8.23
N VAL A 93 -6.65 43.64 -8.90
CA VAL A 93 -8.10 43.81 -8.71
C VAL A 93 -8.54 42.99 -7.50
N THR A 94 -9.47 43.53 -6.71
CA THR A 94 -10.11 42.78 -5.61
C THR A 94 -11.58 42.57 -5.92
N ILE A 95 -12.05 41.32 -5.76
CA ILE A 95 -13.46 40.95 -5.84
C ILE A 95 -13.83 40.23 -4.54
N SER A 96 -14.72 40.82 -3.75
CA SER A 96 -14.96 40.36 -2.38
C SER A 96 -16.40 40.53 -1.91
N ARG A 97 -16.70 40.00 -0.72
CA ARG A 97 -17.92 40.34 0.03
C ARG A 97 -17.95 41.83 0.38
N SER A 98 -19.15 42.40 0.45
CA SER A 98 -19.41 43.75 0.97
C SER A 98 -18.62 44.06 2.23
N ALA A 99 -18.01 45.26 2.29
CA ALA A 99 -17.28 45.72 3.46
C ALA A 99 -18.16 45.67 4.73
N GLY A 100 -17.60 45.13 5.82
CA GLY A 100 -18.31 44.91 7.09
C GLY A 100 -19.24 43.70 7.13
N ALA A 101 -19.45 42.96 6.04
CA ALA A 101 -20.23 41.73 6.06
C ALA A 101 -19.52 40.63 6.89
N ALA A 102 -20.28 39.90 7.70
CA ALA A 102 -19.80 38.76 8.47
C ALA A 102 -19.33 37.60 7.56
N ALA A 103 -18.58 36.63 8.08
CA ALA A 103 -17.87 35.64 7.25
C ALA A 103 -18.80 34.60 6.61
N GLU A 104 -19.93 34.35 7.26
CA GLU A 104 -21.02 33.50 6.82
C GLU A 104 -21.87 34.11 5.69
N ARG A 105 -21.90 35.45 5.57
CA ARG A 105 -22.65 36.19 4.55
C ARG A 105 -21.90 36.23 3.22
N ARG A 106 -21.91 35.09 2.52
CA ARG A 106 -21.18 34.86 1.28
C ARG A 106 -21.96 35.34 0.06
N TRP A 107 -21.26 35.95 -0.89
CA TRP A 107 -21.78 36.15 -2.25
C TRP A 107 -21.79 34.81 -3.00
N ALA A 108 -22.63 34.65 -4.03
CA ALA A 108 -22.84 33.33 -4.64
C ALA A 108 -21.66 32.90 -5.55
N SER A 109 -21.51 33.55 -6.71
CA SER A 109 -20.37 33.33 -7.63
C SER A 109 -20.33 34.34 -8.79
N ILE A 110 -19.22 34.35 -9.54
CA ILE A 110 -19.19 34.84 -10.92
C ILE A 110 -19.61 33.66 -11.80
N ARG A 111 -20.77 33.76 -12.44
CA ARG A 111 -21.38 32.67 -13.21
C ARG A 111 -21.13 32.86 -14.69
N TYR A 112 -20.30 32.00 -15.28
CA TYR A 112 -20.05 31.97 -16.72
C TYR A 112 -21.16 31.22 -17.46
N ASN A 113 -21.97 31.99 -18.21
CA ASN A 113 -23.05 31.52 -19.07
C ASN A 113 -22.71 31.66 -20.57
N GLY A 114 -21.46 32.03 -20.91
CA GLY A 114 -21.09 32.62 -22.19
C GLY A 114 -21.41 31.83 -23.47
N THR A 115 -21.33 32.54 -24.59
CA THR A 115 -21.49 32.04 -25.96
C THR A 115 -20.16 31.57 -26.58
N SER A 116 -20.17 31.10 -27.83
CA SER A 116 -18.97 30.69 -28.57
C SER A 116 -17.91 31.80 -28.73
N GLU A 117 -18.30 33.06 -28.65
CA GLU A 117 -17.39 34.23 -28.76
C GLU A 117 -16.93 34.75 -27.39
N SER A 118 -17.61 34.33 -26.32
CA SER A 118 -17.43 34.82 -24.95
C SER A 118 -16.11 34.39 -24.32
N ARG A 119 -15.54 35.29 -23.51
CA ARG A 119 -14.28 35.07 -22.80
C ARG A 119 -14.41 35.50 -21.35
N LEU A 120 -13.98 34.63 -20.44
CA LEU A 120 -13.73 35.01 -19.04
C LEU A 120 -12.22 35.05 -18.82
N VAL A 121 -11.68 36.24 -18.61
CA VAL A 121 -10.25 36.48 -18.35
C VAL A 121 -10.10 37.09 -16.97
N VAL A 122 -9.29 36.45 -16.11
CA VAL A 122 -9.00 36.91 -14.76
C VAL A 122 -7.49 36.95 -14.56
N ARG A 123 -6.93 38.14 -14.33
CA ARG A 123 -5.48 38.37 -14.20
C ARG A 123 -5.14 39.21 -12.99
N ASN A 124 -4.10 38.83 -12.25
CA ASN A 124 -3.64 39.52 -11.02
C ASN A 124 -4.81 39.95 -10.12
N THR A 125 -5.78 39.07 -9.90
CA THR A 125 -7.02 39.35 -9.17
C THR A 125 -7.09 38.53 -7.89
N THR A 126 -7.59 39.11 -6.80
CA THR A 126 -7.97 38.36 -5.58
C THR A 126 -9.49 38.21 -5.52
N LEU A 127 -9.98 36.98 -5.62
CA LEU A 127 -11.39 36.63 -5.41
C LEU A 127 -11.54 36.00 -4.02
N GLN A 128 -12.44 36.54 -3.19
CA GLN A 128 -12.55 36.12 -1.79
C GLN A 128 -13.96 36.13 -1.18
N GLY A 129 -14.25 35.15 -0.33
CA GLY A 129 -15.39 35.19 0.61
C GLY A 129 -16.76 34.91 -0.02
N GLY A 130 -16.81 34.17 -1.13
CA GLY A 130 -18.05 33.71 -1.75
C GLY A 130 -18.40 32.27 -1.37
N THR A 131 -19.44 31.72 -1.98
CA THR A 131 -19.73 30.27 -1.95
C THR A 131 -18.83 29.54 -2.94
N SER A 132 -18.81 30.03 -4.19
CA SER A 132 -17.82 29.63 -5.20
C SER A 132 -17.22 30.87 -5.88
N GLY A 133 -15.96 30.82 -6.29
CA GLY A 133 -15.32 31.94 -7.01
C GLY A 133 -15.91 32.13 -8.41
N VAL A 134 -15.71 31.13 -9.27
CA VAL A 134 -16.31 31.04 -10.61
C VAL A 134 -17.18 29.79 -10.70
N THR A 135 -18.41 29.92 -11.22
CA THR A 135 -19.26 28.79 -11.63
C THR A 135 -19.43 28.77 -13.14
N VAL A 136 -19.56 27.59 -13.74
CA VAL A 136 -19.62 27.40 -15.20
C VAL A 136 -20.90 26.67 -15.60
N ALA A 137 -21.69 27.31 -16.46
CA ALA A 137 -23.03 26.88 -16.86
C ALA A 137 -23.19 26.61 -18.37
N ARG A 138 -22.20 27.00 -19.20
CA ARG A 138 -22.10 26.64 -20.62
C ARG A 138 -20.72 26.05 -20.95
N ALA A 139 -20.66 25.30 -22.04
CA ALA A 139 -19.44 24.69 -22.57
C ALA A 139 -18.73 25.58 -23.61
N ASP A 140 -19.36 26.67 -24.02
CA ASP A 140 -18.93 27.52 -25.12
C ASP A 140 -17.86 28.54 -24.66
N GLY A 141 -17.16 29.14 -25.63
CA GLY A 141 -16.14 30.15 -25.37
C GLY A 141 -14.92 29.61 -24.63
N SER A 142 -14.35 30.38 -23.69
CA SER A 142 -13.14 29.99 -22.95
C SER A 142 -12.96 30.72 -21.61
N ILE A 143 -12.25 30.08 -20.69
CA ILE A 143 -11.90 30.62 -19.36
C ILE A 143 -10.37 30.62 -19.19
N THR A 144 -9.80 31.76 -18.85
CA THR A 144 -8.35 31.94 -18.59
C THR A 144 -8.14 32.67 -17.28
N ILE A 145 -7.43 32.03 -16.35
CA ILE A 145 -7.08 32.57 -15.04
C ILE A 145 -5.56 32.56 -14.93
N THR A 146 -4.93 33.73 -14.77
CA THR A 146 -3.48 33.82 -14.56
C THR A 146 -3.14 34.69 -13.35
N ASP A 147 -2.07 34.32 -12.65
CA ASP A 147 -1.42 35.17 -11.64
C ASP A 147 -2.39 35.63 -10.52
N SER A 148 -3.43 34.83 -10.22
CA SER A 148 -4.60 35.25 -9.41
C SER A 148 -4.81 34.39 -8.17
N THR A 149 -5.47 34.93 -7.14
CA THR A 149 -5.71 34.26 -5.85
C THR A 149 -7.20 34.02 -5.61
N PHE A 150 -7.57 32.79 -5.28
CA PHE A 150 -8.89 32.35 -4.88
C PHE A 150 -8.83 31.89 -3.42
N ARG A 151 -9.62 32.52 -2.54
CA ARG A 151 -9.60 32.19 -1.10
C ARG A 151 -10.93 32.32 -0.39
N ASP A 152 -11.06 31.65 0.75
CA ASP A 152 -12.25 31.76 1.61
C ASP A 152 -13.54 31.32 0.88
N PHE A 153 -13.57 30.16 0.22
CA PHE A 153 -14.77 29.65 -0.48
C PHE A 153 -15.30 28.38 0.20
N SER A 154 -16.63 28.30 0.40
CA SER A 154 -17.25 27.15 1.07
C SER A 154 -17.56 25.96 0.15
N ASN A 155 -17.49 26.14 -1.17
CA ASN A 155 -17.63 25.06 -2.15
C ASN A 155 -16.37 24.93 -3.02
N ALA A 156 -16.06 25.92 -3.86
CA ALA A 156 -14.91 25.83 -4.77
C ALA A 156 -14.31 27.18 -5.18
N GLY A 157 -13.05 27.19 -5.59
CA GLY A 157 -12.48 28.33 -6.32
C GLY A 157 -13.06 28.43 -7.74
N LEU A 158 -13.10 27.30 -8.45
CA LEU A 158 -13.80 27.14 -9.74
C LEU A 158 -14.64 25.87 -9.72
N SER A 159 -15.91 25.96 -10.14
CA SER A 159 -16.84 24.83 -10.23
C SER A 159 -17.55 24.75 -11.59
N VAL A 160 -17.58 23.57 -12.20
CA VAL A 160 -18.36 23.25 -13.41
C VAL A 160 -19.42 22.22 -13.02
N GLY A 161 -20.70 22.54 -13.24
CA GLY A 161 -21.81 21.67 -12.83
C GLY A 161 -23.06 21.75 -13.71
N ASP A 162 -23.44 22.94 -14.20
CA ASP A 162 -24.72 23.13 -14.92
C ASP A 162 -24.64 22.87 -16.45
N THR A 163 -23.53 22.33 -16.94
CA THR A 163 -23.26 22.05 -18.36
C THR A 163 -22.80 20.60 -18.54
N ALA A 164 -23.14 19.98 -19.69
CA ALA A 164 -22.68 18.63 -20.02
C ALA A 164 -21.18 18.55 -20.37
N SER A 165 -20.52 19.68 -20.64
CA SER A 165 -19.09 19.71 -20.88
C SER A 165 -18.42 20.99 -20.39
N THR A 166 -17.13 20.90 -20.04
CA THR A 166 -16.32 22.09 -19.74
C THR A 166 -15.99 22.85 -21.02
N PRO A 167 -15.95 24.19 -21.00
CA PRO A 167 -15.16 24.95 -21.97
C PRO A 167 -13.66 24.62 -21.77
N PRO A 168 -12.77 25.03 -22.69
CA PRO A 168 -11.35 25.06 -22.42
C PRO A 168 -11.05 25.99 -21.23
N ILE A 169 -10.36 25.44 -20.22
CA ILE A 169 -10.01 26.16 -18.99
C ILE A 169 -8.48 26.12 -18.84
N SER A 170 -7.85 27.28 -18.78
CA SER A 170 -6.41 27.42 -18.46
C SER A 170 -6.24 28.20 -17.16
N ILE A 171 -5.56 27.58 -16.20
CA ILE A 171 -5.20 28.15 -14.89
C ILE A 171 -3.68 28.11 -14.75
N GLU A 172 -3.08 29.26 -14.48
CA GLU A 172 -1.63 29.44 -14.53
C GLU A 172 -1.14 30.38 -13.43
N ARG A 173 -0.02 30.03 -12.76
CA ARG A 173 0.59 30.84 -11.66
C ARG A 173 -0.39 31.36 -10.61
N SER A 174 -1.43 30.58 -10.32
CA SER A 174 -2.54 31.01 -9.47
C SER A 174 -2.54 30.29 -8.13
N ALA A 175 -3.22 30.84 -7.13
CA ALA A 175 -3.22 30.33 -5.75
C ALA A 175 -4.64 30.04 -5.26
N PHE A 176 -4.89 28.82 -4.77
CA PHE A 176 -6.14 28.41 -4.13
C PHE A 176 -5.88 28.14 -2.65
N ARG A 177 -6.57 28.85 -1.75
CA ARG A 177 -6.29 28.78 -0.30
C ARG A 177 -7.54 28.80 0.57
N ARG A 178 -7.63 27.86 1.54
CA ARG A 178 -8.74 27.79 2.51
C ARG A 178 -10.09 27.66 1.79
N ILE A 179 -10.29 26.47 1.22
CA ILE A 179 -11.48 26.08 0.46
C ILE A 179 -12.12 24.88 1.17
N ASP A 180 -13.39 25.01 1.58
CA ASP A 180 -14.07 23.98 2.40
C ASP A 180 -14.54 22.77 1.57
N GLY A 181 -14.56 22.90 0.25
CA GLY A 181 -14.74 21.81 -0.72
C GLY A 181 -13.49 21.59 -1.58
N HIS A 182 -13.66 21.41 -2.90
CA HIS A 182 -12.53 21.19 -3.83
C HIS A 182 -12.10 22.52 -4.45
N ALA A 183 -10.79 22.77 -4.60
CA ALA A 183 -10.31 24.04 -5.13
C ALA A 183 -10.73 24.26 -6.60
N ILE A 184 -10.52 23.24 -7.44
CA ILE A 184 -11.05 23.18 -8.80
C ILE A 184 -11.95 21.93 -8.91
N ARG A 185 -13.23 22.12 -9.24
CA ARG A 185 -14.22 21.06 -9.39
C ARG A 185 -14.80 21.04 -10.81
N ALA A 186 -14.33 20.12 -11.64
CA ALA A 186 -14.79 19.92 -13.01
C ALA A 186 -15.75 18.71 -13.07
N THR A 187 -17.01 18.93 -12.68
CA THR A 187 -18.01 17.85 -12.53
C THR A 187 -19.29 18.14 -13.34
N PRO A 188 -19.23 18.17 -14.69
CA PRO A 188 -20.37 18.51 -15.56
C PRO A 188 -21.61 17.63 -15.33
N LEU A 189 -22.79 18.23 -15.10
CA LEU A 189 -24.07 17.58 -14.78
C LEU A 189 -23.95 16.53 -13.66
N ALA A 190 -24.35 15.28 -13.86
CA ALA A 190 -24.18 14.20 -12.88
C ALA A 190 -22.71 13.76 -12.69
N GLY A 191 -21.79 14.33 -13.49
CA GLY A 191 -20.40 13.93 -13.57
C GLY A 191 -20.28 12.49 -14.07
N ALA A 192 -19.44 11.70 -13.40
CA ALA A 192 -19.25 10.28 -13.68
C ALA A 192 -20.29 9.37 -12.99
N THR A 193 -21.41 9.92 -12.50
CA THR A 193 -22.43 9.18 -11.74
C THR A 193 -23.49 8.62 -12.67
N GLY A 194 -23.91 7.37 -12.46
CA GLY A 194 -24.90 6.70 -13.28
C GLY A 194 -26.35 7.13 -12.98
N ALA A 195 -27.29 6.30 -13.45
CA ALA A 195 -28.71 6.49 -13.19
C ALA A 195 -29.01 6.60 -11.69
N THR A 196 -29.76 7.63 -11.30
CA THR A 196 -30.17 7.89 -9.92
C THR A 196 -31.67 8.11 -9.87
N SER A 197 -32.36 7.43 -8.96
CA SER A 197 -33.81 7.54 -8.77
C SER A 197 -34.20 7.53 -7.29
N VAL A 198 -35.28 8.23 -6.96
CA VAL A 198 -35.91 8.19 -5.63
C VAL A 198 -37.39 7.91 -5.81
N THR A 199 -37.91 6.82 -5.25
CA THR A 199 -39.32 6.42 -5.37
C THR A 199 -39.98 6.35 -4.00
N ALA A 200 -41.21 6.87 -3.88
CA ALA A 200 -42.02 6.75 -2.67
C ALA A 200 -43.00 5.56 -2.73
N SER A 201 -43.34 5.00 -1.57
CA SER A 201 -44.42 4.03 -1.40
C SER A 201 -45.11 4.23 -0.04
N PRO A 202 -46.41 4.59 0.00
CA PRO A 202 -47.27 4.85 -1.14
C PRO A 202 -47.00 6.26 -1.74
N VAL A 203 -47.57 6.55 -2.91
CA VAL A 203 -47.23 7.76 -3.70
C VAL A 203 -48.23 8.91 -3.57
N GLU A 204 -49.24 8.83 -2.70
CA GLU A 204 -50.21 9.91 -2.56
C GLU A 204 -49.66 11.12 -1.79
N ARG A 205 -50.25 12.28 -2.07
CA ARG A 205 -49.84 13.59 -1.57
C ARG A 205 -50.11 13.71 -0.07
N GLY A 206 -49.16 14.25 0.70
CA GLY A 206 -49.28 14.42 2.15
C GLY A 206 -49.25 13.11 2.96
N ASN A 207 -49.14 11.95 2.32
CA ASN A 207 -49.01 10.67 3.03
C ASN A 207 -47.58 10.50 3.57
N ARG A 208 -47.46 9.88 4.75
CA ARG A 208 -46.21 9.28 5.20
C ARG A 208 -45.89 8.07 4.32
N SER A 209 -44.64 7.96 3.90
CA SER A 209 -44.22 7.01 2.88
C SER A 209 -42.80 6.51 3.12
N ASN A 210 -42.51 5.32 2.57
CA ASN A 210 -41.17 4.76 2.48
C ASN A 210 -40.54 5.21 1.17
N HIS A 211 -39.35 5.80 1.26
CA HIS A 211 -38.56 6.23 0.13
C HIS A 211 -37.44 5.24 -0.16
N THR A 212 -37.24 4.93 -1.44
CA THR A 212 -36.15 4.11 -1.94
C THR A 212 -35.25 4.95 -2.84
N LEU A 213 -34.01 5.19 -2.40
CA LEU A 213 -32.92 5.68 -3.25
C LEU A 213 -32.29 4.48 -3.98
N SER A 214 -32.16 4.59 -5.30
CA SER A 214 -31.29 3.76 -6.12
C SER A 214 -30.29 4.65 -6.85
N LEU A 215 -28.98 4.41 -6.66
CA LEU A 215 -27.90 5.15 -7.31
C LEU A 215 -26.89 4.18 -7.93
N ASP A 216 -26.80 4.16 -9.26
CA ASP A 216 -25.70 3.51 -9.99
C ASP A 216 -24.44 4.38 -9.87
N ALA A 217 -23.31 3.83 -9.42
CA ALA A 217 -22.10 4.62 -9.20
C ALA A 217 -21.53 5.26 -10.47
N GLY A 218 -21.67 4.60 -11.63
CA GLY A 218 -21.16 5.01 -12.94
C GLY A 218 -19.64 4.88 -13.06
N VAL A 219 -18.92 5.48 -12.12
CA VAL A 219 -17.51 5.24 -11.79
C VAL A 219 -17.40 5.17 -10.28
N GLY A 220 -16.67 4.16 -9.79
CA GLY A 220 -16.57 3.82 -8.37
C GLY A 220 -16.30 5.02 -7.46
N VAL A 221 -16.88 4.98 -6.27
CA VAL A 221 -16.87 6.09 -5.30
C VAL A 221 -16.77 5.54 -3.87
N THR A 222 -16.05 6.26 -3.01
CA THR A 222 -15.88 5.93 -1.58
C THR A 222 -16.48 7.02 -0.73
N PHE A 223 -17.34 6.68 0.23
CA PHE A 223 -18.07 7.61 1.07
C PHE A 223 -18.30 7.05 2.48
N ASP A 224 -18.55 7.93 3.45
CA ASP A 224 -18.98 7.59 4.82
C ASP A 224 -20.34 8.23 5.18
N THR A 225 -20.83 9.19 4.37
CA THR A 225 -22.09 9.87 4.61
C THR A 225 -22.92 9.90 3.33
N ILE A 226 -24.23 9.65 3.45
CA ILE A 226 -25.23 9.91 2.41
C ILE A 226 -26.03 11.14 2.83
N GLU A 227 -26.17 12.13 1.95
CA GLU A 227 -27.00 13.32 2.14
C GLU A 227 -28.03 13.40 1.01
N LEU A 228 -29.31 13.42 1.38
CA LEU A 228 -30.45 13.57 0.47
C LEU A 228 -31.17 14.88 0.80
N ARG A 229 -31.39 15.73 -0.21
CA ARG A 229 -32.03 17.04 -0.03
C ARG A 229 -33.30 17.11 -0.85
N TYR A 230 -34.41 17.18 -0.14
CA TYR A 230 -35.75 17.43 -0.66
C TYR A 230 -35.96 18.92 -0.88
N THR A 231 -36.87 19.28 -1.78
CA THR A 231 -37.39 20.65 -1.89
C THR A 231 -38.39 20.91 -0.76
N ASP A 232 -38.65 22.18 -0.46
CA ASP A 232 -39.54 22.68 0.63
C ASP A 232 -41.05 22.33 0.45
N SER A 233 -41.34 21.26 -0.28
CA SER A 233 -42.68 20.85 -0.71
C SER A 233 -43.23 19.68 0.11
N GLY A 234 -42.37 18.95 0.83
CA GLY A 234 -42.68 17.86 1.76
C GLY A 234 -41.77 17.91 3.00
N SER A 235 -41.91 16.99 3.94
CA SER A 235 -41.12 16.97 5.19
C SER A 235 -40.39 15.65 5.38
N VAL A 236 -39.22 15.72 6.00
CA VAL A 236 -38.38 14.57 6.40
C VAL A 236 -38.06 14.59 7.89
N ASP A 237 -38.67 15.50 8.67
CA ASP A 237 -38.19 15.84 10.02
C ASP A 237 -38.41 14.73 11.06
N ASP A 238 -39.22 13.71 10.72
CA ASP A 238 -39.43 12.49 11.52
C ASP A 238 -38.51 11.32 11.11
N VAL A 239 -37.58 11.50 10.16
CA VAL A 239 -36.66 10.43 9.73
C VAL A 239 -35.55 10.25 10.78
N ASP A 240 -35.54 9.10 11.47
CA ASP A 240 -34.55 8.73 12.47
C ASP A 240 -33.85 7.38 12.13
N ALA A 241 -33.00 6.89 13.04
CA ALA A 241 -32.27 5.63 12.83
C ALA A 241 -33.15 4.38 12.69
N LYS A 242 -34.39 4.41 13.20
CA LYS A 242 -35.39 3.32 13.06
C LYS A 242 -36.15 3.40 11.74
N SER A 243 -36.14 4.56 11.08
CA SER A 243 -36.74 4.73 9.76
C SER A 243 -35.96 3.95 8.70
N ILE A 244 -34.67 3.65 8.89
CA ILE A 244 -33.89 2.82 7.96
C ILE A 244 -34.45 1.39 7.93
N ALA A 245 -34.94 0.97 6.77
CA ALA A 245 -35.38 -0.40 6.54
C ALA A 245 -34.24 -1.26 5.98
N ARG A 246 -33.54 -0.76 4.94
CA ARG A 246 -32.47 -1.48 4.23
C ARG A 246 -31.44 -0.49 3.68
N ILE A 247 -30.15 -0.83 3.78
CA ILE A 247 -29.06 -0.05 3.19
C ILE A 247 -27.92 -0.96 2.75
N GLY A 248 -27.42 -0.80 1.52
CA GLY A 248 -26.33 -1.64 1.00
C GLY A 248 -26.14 -1.61 -0.51
N LEU A 249 -25.38 -2.58 -1.02
CA LEU A 249 -25.15 -2.75 -2.46
C LEU A 249 -26.08 -3.79 -3.08
N ASP A 250 -26.71 -3.42 -4.19
CA ASP A 250 -27.43 -4.28 -5.15
C ASP A 250 -26.54 -4.43 -6.39
N SER A 251 -25.69 -5.45 -6.40
CA SER A 251 -24.62 -5.62 -7.40
C SER A 251 -25.10 -6.30 -8.67
N ASN A 252 -26.19 -7.10 -8.60
CA ASN A 252 -26.78 -7.80 -9.75
C ASN A 252 -28.03 -7.08 -10.31
N ARG A 253 -28.48 -5.99 -9.66
CA ARG A 253 -29.60 -5.12 -10.07
C ARG A 253 -30.97 -5.81 -9.95
N ASN A 254 -31.11 -6.80 -9.08
CA ASN A 254 -32.37 -7.52 -8.84
C ASN A 254 -33.23 -6.92 -7.69
N GLY A 255 -32.75 -5.85 -7.03
CA GLY A 255 -33.43 -5.19 -5.91
C GLY A 255 -33.21 -5.84 -4.55
N THR A 256 -32.42 -6.91 -4.45
CA THR A 256 -31.88 -7.45 -3.18
C THR A 256 -30.54 -6.79 -2.84
N ILE A 257 -30.04 -7.01 -1.62
CA ILE A 257 -28.76 -6.44 -1.17
C ILE A 257 -27.81 -7.60 -0.87
N GLU A 258 -26.73 -7.75 -1.65
CA GLU A 258 -25.68 -8.75 -1.36
C GLU A 258 -24.74 -8.27 -0.25
N ARG A 259 -24.58 -6.96 -0.09
CA ARG A 259 -23.70 -6.36 0.92
C ARG A 259 -24.42 -5.28 1.71
N SER A 260 -24.95 -5.65 2.87
CA SER A 260 -25.57 -4.71 3.80
C SER A 260 -24.53 -3.76 4.42
N PHE A 261 -24.94 -2.51 4.62
CA PHE A 261 -24.23 -1.49 5.41
C PHE A 261 -24.95 -1.16 6.72
N ASP A 262 -26.03 -1.86 7.06
CA ASP A 262 -26.89 -1.61 8.23
C ASP A 262 -26.08 -1.51 9.54
N SER A 263 -25.23 -2.51 9.80
CA SER A 263 -24.34 -2.55 10.97
C SER A 263 -23.23 -1.49 10.98
N LEU A 264 -23.11 -0.67 9.94
CA LEU A 264 -22.18 0.45 9.87
C LEU A 264 -22.86 1.79 10.15
N VAL A 265 -24.19 1.89 10.10
CA VAL A 265 -24.93 3.14 10.35
C VAL A 265 -24.74 3.58 11.81
N THR A 266 -24.30 4.82 12.01
CA THR A 266 -24.04 5.39 13.35
C THR A 266 -24.97 6.54 13.71
N ASP A 267 -25.46 7.27 12.72
CA ASP A 267 -26.35 8.42 12.89
C ASP A 267 -27.27 8.56 11.69
N VAL A 268 -28.53 8.90 11.94
CA VAL A 268 -29.54 9.20 10.92
C VAL A 268 -30.39 10.35 11.42
N SER A 269 -30.51 11.39 10.61
CA SER A 269 -31.28 12.58 10.94
C SER A 269 -32.01 13.14 9.72
N GLY A 270 -33.29 13.45 9.91
CA GLY A 270 -34.09 14.30 9.04
C GLY A 270 -34.25 15.69 9.64
N THR A 271 -33.84 16.75 8.94
CA THR A 271 -33.98 18.14 9.42
C THR A 271 -33.91 19.11 8.24
N ASP A 272 -34.78 20.12 8.20
CA ASP A 272 -34.77 21.21 7.19
C ASP A 272 -34.73 20.66 5.75
N GLY A 273 -35.59 19.67 5.45
CA GLY A 273 -35.66 19.04 4.13
C GLY A 273 -34.46 18.14 3.78
N ARG A 274 -33.53 17.90 4.71
CA ARG A 274 -32.34 17.07 4.51
C ARG A 274 -32.42 15.78 5.31
N VAL A 275 -32.21 14.64 4.65
CA VAL A 275 -31.88 13.37 5.32
C VAL A 275 -30.38 13.15 5.25
N ARG A 276 -29.75 12.92 6.41
CA ARG A 276 -28.34 12.55 6.54
C ARG A 276 -28.25 11.15 7.15
N ILE A 277 -27.45 10.29 6.54
CA ILE A 277 -27.12 8.95 7.05
C ILE A 277 -25.60 8.87 7.15
N SER A 278 -25.06 8.71 8.35
CA SER A 278 -23.63 8.64 8.63
C SER A 278 -23.21 7.21 8.97
N LEU A 279 -22.04 6.79 8.48
CA LEU A 279 -21.46 5.47 8.70
C LEU A 279 -20.22 5.56 9.60
N SER A 280 -20.01 4.54 10.43
CA SER A 280 -18.85 4.35 11.32
C SER A 280 -17.50 4.36 10.61
N ARG A 281 -17.47 4.09 9.30
CA ARG A 281 -16.27 4.09 8.47
C ARG A 281 -16.63 4.21 6.99
N PRO A 282 -15.72 4.68 6.12
CA PRO A 282 -15.95 4.70 4.69
C PRO A 282 -16.23 3.31 4.09
N VAL A 283 -17.16 3.30 3.12
CA VAL A 283 -17.50 2.18 2.25
C VAL A 283 -17.33 2.61 0.79
N SER A 284 -17.28 1.64 -0.13
CA SER A 284 -17.09 1.92 -1.56
C SER A 284 -18.10 1.19 -2.42
N ILE A 285 -18.62 1.89 -3.43
CA ILE A 285 -19.42 1.33 -4.52
C ILE A 285 -18.46 1.12 -5.71
N PRO A 286 -18.39 -0.08 -6.31
CA PRO A 286 -17.63 -0.29 -7.55
C PRO A 286 -18.36 0.33 -8.75
N SER A 287 -17.68 0.55 -9.88
CA SER A 287 -18.26 1.25 -11.05
C SER A 287 -19.48 0.55 -11.67
N ASP A 288 -19.58 -0.76 -11.52
CA ASP A 288 -20.72 -1.59 -11.94
C ASP A 288 -21.89 -1.62 -10.93
N GLY A 289 -21.61 -1.29 -9.67
CA GLY A 289 -22.52 -1.45 -8.53
C GLY A 289 -23.56 -0.33 -8.36
N ARG A 290 -24.64 -0.69 -7.68
CA ARG A 290 -25.73 0.20 -7.27
C ARG A 290 -25.84 0.25 -5.75
N LEU A 291 -25.96 1.46 -5.21
CA LEU A 291 -26.37 1.71 -3.82
C LEU A 291 -27.90 1.69 -3.75
N LEU A 292 -28.44 0.92 -2.81
CA LEU A 292 -29.84 0.91 -2.45
C LEU A 292 -29.99 1.41 -1.00
N VAL A 293 -30.92 2.35 -0.78
CA VAL A 293 -31.29 2.84 0.57
C VAL A 293 -32.80 2.94 0.65
N GLU A 294 -33.42 2.20 1.55
CA GLU A 294 -34.86 2.19 1.83
C GLU A 294 -35.08 2.72 3.24
N TYR A 295 -35.89 3.77 3.37
CA TYR A 295 -36.19 4.40 4.66
C TYR A 295 -37.61 4.96 4.71
N GLY A 296 -38.24 4.86 5.88
CA GLY A 296 -39.60 5.33 6.16
C GLY A 296 -39.69 6.81 6.52
N ASP A 297 -40.84 7.17 7.07
CA ASP A 297 -41.11 8.42 7.80
C ASP A 297 -41.00 9.74 7.02
N VAL A 298 -40.85 9.69 5.69
CA VAL A 298 -40.95 10.87 4.82
C VAL A 298 -42.41 11.21 4.54
N VAL A 299 -42.76 12.50 4.62
CA VAL A 299 -44.08 13.01 4.23
C VAL A 299 -44.01 13.53 2.79
N ASN A 300 -44.73 12.85 1.90
CA ASN A 300 -44.86 13.21 0.49
C ASN A 300 -45.40 14.65 0.33
N PRO A 301 -44.95 15.41 -0.69
CA PRO A 301 -45.50 16.72 -0.99
C PRO A 301 -47.03 16.77 -1.13
N GLU A 302 -47.64 17.88 -0.68
CA GLU A 302 -49.09 18.11 -0.80
C GLU A 302 -49.54 18.34 -2.26
N THR A 303 -48.60 18.69 -3.14
CA THR A 303 -48.84 18.96 -4.57
C THR A 303 -48.57 17.71 -5.42
N ARG A 304 -49.13 17.68 -6.64
CA ARG A 304 -48.92 16.59 -7.61
C ARG A 304 -47.81 17.01 -8.56
N GLY A 305 -46.76 16.21 -8.74
CA GLY A 305 -45.66 16.58 -9.62
C GLY A 305 -44.41 15.70 -9.50
N PHE A 306 -43.31 16.23 -10.03
CA PHE A 306 -41.97 15.68 -9.93
C PHE A 306 -41.12 16.60 -9.06
N TYR A 307 -40.45 16.03 -8.06
CA TYR A 307 -39.66 16.75 -7.09
C TYR A 307 -38.20 16.27 -7.21
N PRO A 308 -37.25 17.13 -7.60
CA PRO A 308 -35.86 16.73 -7.70
C PRO A 308 -35.26 16.60 -6.29
N VAL A 309 -34.91 15.37 -5.90
CA VAL A 309 -34.17 15.10 -4.67
C VAL A 309 -32.68 15.13 -5.02
N ALA A 310 -31.92 16.09 -4.49
CA ALA A 310 -30.48 16.12 -4.71
C ALA A 310 -29.80 15.03 -3.87
N VAL A 311 -28.85 14.31 -4.47
CA VAL A 311 -28.18 13.16 -3.86
C VAL A 311 -26.68 13.43 -3.80
N ASP A 312 -26.12 13.38 -2.61
CA ASP A 312 -24.70 13.61 -2.37
C ASP A 312 -24.12 12.48 -1.50
N LEU A 313 -22.93 12.02 -1.85
CA LEU A 313 -22.17 11.05 -1.08
C LEU A 313 -20.89 11.76 -0.62
N ARG A 314 -20.65 11.80 0.70
CA ARG A 314 -19.52 12.54 1.27
C ARG A 314 -18.51 11.61 1.93
N LYS A 315 -17.28 12.10 1.96
CA LYS A 315 -16.21 11.60 2.83
C LYS A 315 -15.93 12.71 3.85
N GLY A 316 -16.34 12.49 5.10
CA GLY A 316 -16.48 13.55 6.10
C GLY A 316 -17.42 14.66 5.62
N THR A 317 -16.88 15.86 5.41
CA THR A 317 -17.64 17.03 4.93
C THR A 317 -17.59 17.22 3.41
N VAL A 318 -16.74 16.49 2.69
CA VAL A 318 -16.43 16.73 1.27
C VAL A 318 -17.29 15.85 0.36
N SER A 319 -18.08 16.48 -0.53
CA SER A 319 -18.81 15.80 -1.60
C SER A 319 -17.88 15.02 -2.53
N GLN A 320 -18.24 13.77 -2.82
CA GLN A 320 -17.55 12.87 -3.76
C GLN A 320 -18.27 12.76 -5.11
N LEU A 321 -19.46 13.37 -5.22
CA LEU A 321 -20.29 13.41 -6.41
C LEU A 321 -20.30 14.82 -7.03
N SER A 322 -21.12 15.00 -8.07
CA SER A 322 -21.46 16.31 -8.62
C SER A 322 -22.73 16.89 -7.98
N ASP A 323 -22.86 18.21 -7.90
CA ASP A 323 -24.08 18.91 -7.46
C ASP A 323 -25.27 18.71 -8.44
N GLY A 324 -24.99 18.17 -9.62
CA GLY A 324 -25.99 17.80 -10.62
C GLY A 324 -26.62 16.42 -10.42
N VAL A 325 -26.15 15.59 -9.46
CA VAL A 325 -26.75 14.28 -9.19
C VAL A 325 -28.08 14.45 -8.45
N ARG A 326 -29.18 14.03 -9.08
CA ARG A 326 -30.55 14.17 -8.56
C ARG A 326 -31.39 12.96 -8.94
N GLY A 327 -32.22 12.48 -8.01
CA GLY A 327 -33.29 11.53 -8.30
C GLY A 327 -34.61 12.27 -8.51
N SER A 328 -35.39 11.84 -9.51
CA SER A 328 -36.73 12.38 -9.76
C SER A 328 -37.77 11.64 -8.93
N LEU A 329 -38.36 12.30 -7.92
CA LEU A 329 -39.44 11.76 -7.09
C LEU A 329 -40.80 12.11 -7.70
N ALA A 330 -41.58 11.10 -8.07
CA ALA A 330 -42.94 11.27 -8.61
C ALA A 330 -44.01 11.10 -7.52
N VAL A 331 -44.86 12.11 -7.31
CA VAL A 331 -45.89 12.12 -6.25
C VAL A 331 -47.27 12.45 -6.82
N GLY A 332 -48.28 11.68 -6.39
CA GLY A 332 -49.68 11.82 -6.80
C GLY A 332 -50.02 11.10 -8.10
N ASN A 333 -49.49 9.88 -8.31
CA ASN A 333 -49.75 9.05 -9.49
C ASN A 333 -49.51 9.80 -10.82
N VAL A 334 -48.35 10.43 -10.97
CA VAL A 334 -47.92 11.05 -12.24
C VAL A 334 -47.03 10.06 -12.99
N ILE A 335 -47.35 9.82 -14.25
CA ILE A 335 -46.44 9.12 -15.16
C ILE A 335 -45.44 10.16 -15.67
N SER A 336 -44.15 9.87 -15.54
CA SER A 336 -43.10 10.75 -16.07
C SER A 336 -43.31 10.99 -17.57
N PRO A 337 -43.57 12.24 -18.02
CA PRO A 337 -43.16 12.58 -19.37
C PRO A 337 -41.65 12.37 -19.40
N VAL A 338 -41.17 11.67 -20.44
CA VAL A 338 -39.78 11.19 -20.59
C VAL A 338 -38.77 12.13 -19.94
N ASP A 339 -37.90 11.59 -19.10
CA ASP A 339 -36.83 12.34 -18.43
C ASP A 339 -35.81 12.80 -19.50
N GLU A 340 -36.10 13.90 -20.22
CA GLU A 340 -35.37 14.35 -21.41
C GLU A 340 -33.96 14.93 -21.10
N ARG A 341 -33.54 14.90 -19.83
CA ARG A 341 -32.11 14.86 -19.48
C ARG A 341 -31.47 13.47 -19.69
N ALA A 342 -32.13 12.61 -20.48
CA ALA A 342 -31.65 11.34 -20.96
C ALA A 342 -30.21 11.40 -21.48
N ALA A 343 -29.30 10.75 -20.75
CA ALA A 343 -27.99 10.31 -21.23
C ALA A 343 -27.11 11.35 -21.94
N SER A 344 -27.13 12.62 -21.50
CA SER A 344 -26.16 13.62 -21.97
C SER A 344 -24.75 13.30 -21.45
N THR A 345 -24.01 12.47 -22.19
CA THR A 345 -22.64 12.05 -21.88
C THR A 345 -21.76 13.21 -21.43
N THR A 346 -21.27 13.15 -20.20
CA THR A 346 -20.59 14.28 -19.55
C THR A 346 -19.10 14.29 -19.90
N ARG A 347 -18.50 15.48 -20.12
CA ARG A 347 -17.11 15.57 -20.64
C ARG A 347 -16.28 16.71 -20.03
N VAL A 348 -15.15 16.38 -19.40
CA VAL A 348 -14.08 17.36 -19.16
C VAL A 348 -13.17 17.39 -20.39
N ARG A 349 -13.07 18.57 -21.01
CA ARG A 349 -12.28 18.84 -22.21
C ARG A 349 -11.28 19.96 -21.93
N GLN A 350 -9.99 19.68 -22.06
CA GLN A 350 -8.92 20.68 -21.97
C GLN A 350 -8.95 21.50 -20.68
N LEU A 351 -8.70 20.82 -19.55
CA LEU A 351 -8.41 21.47 -18.27
C LEU A 351 -6.89 21.50 -18.09
N THR A 352 -6.31 22.70 -18.14
CA THR A 352 -4.87 22.91 -17.88
C THR A 352 -4.69 23.68 -16.56
N VAL A 353 -3.93 23.10 -15.64
CA VAL A 353 -3.54 23.72 -14.37
C VAL A 353 -2.02 23.66 -14.27
N ARG A 354 -1.34 24.80 -14.30
CA ARG A 354 0.13 24.83 -14.23
C ARG A 354 0.69 25.89 -13.30
N GLU A 355 1.88 25.63 -12.77
CA GLU A 355 2.67 26.57 -11.96
C GLU A 355 1.88 27.13 -10.76
N SER A 356 0.84 26.42 -10.29
CA SER A 356 -0.16 26.93 -9.36
C SER A 356 -0.03 26.29 -7.97
N THR A 357 -0.48 27.02 -6.95
CA THR A 357 -0.36 26.62 -5.54
C THR A 357 -1.71 26.31 -4.91
N PHE A 358 -1.80 25.23 -4.15
CA PHE A 358 -2.99 24.77 -3.46
C PHE A 358 -2.65 24.53 -1.98
N ARG A 359 -3.41 25.15 -1.07
CA ARG A 359 -3.14 25.09 0.37
C ARG A 359 -4.40 25.12 1.21
N ASP A 360 -4.45 24.33 2.27
CA ASP A 360 -5.57 24.29 3.23
C ASP A 360 -6.89 23.99 2.49
N ILE A 361 -6.91 22.90 1.72
CA ILE A 361 -8.08 22.48 0.91
C ILE A 361 -8.72 21.28 1.59
N ASN A 362 -9.97 21.40 2.00
CA ASN A 362 -10.63 20.30 2.70
C ASN A 362 -10.94 19.14 1.73
N GLY A 363 -11.37 19.43 0.50
CA GLY A 363 -11.48 18.47 -0.58
C GLY A 363 -10.17 18.25 -1.34
N SER A 364 -10.26 18.13 -2.67
CA SER A 364 -9.10 17.94 -3.54
C SER A 364 -8.61 19.26 -4.15
N GLY A 365 -7.33 19.33 -4.50
CA GLY A 365 -6.77 20.46 -5.27
C GLY A 365 -7.41 20.54 -6.66
N VAL A 366 -7.39 19.43 -7.40
CA VAL A 366 -8.13 19.27 -8.65
C VAL A 366 -9.03 18.04 -8.56
N PHE A 367 -10.33 18.21 -8.74
CA PHE A 367 -11.31 17.13 -8.83
C PHE A 367 -12.04 17.18 -10.18
N ALA A 368 -11.89 16.15 -11.00
CA ALA A 368 -12.61 15.99 -12.27
C ALA A 368 -13.48 14.73 -12.22
N ALA A 369 -14.77 14.85 -12.50
CA ALA A 369 -15.66 13.69 -12.62
C ALA A 369 -16.61 13.83 -13.81
N ALA A 370 -16.48 12.97 -14.81
CA ALA A 370 -17.29 12.95 -16.03
C ALA A 370 -17.24 11.58 -16.71
N ASP A 371 -18.14 11.25 -17.64
CA ASP A 371 -18.06 10.01 -18.42
C ASP A 371 -16.73 9.93 -19.19
N SER A 372 -16.27 11.06 -19.74
CA SER A 372 -14.96 11.17 -20.37
C SER A 372 -14.17 12.39 -19.85
N VAL A 373 -12.93 12.16 -19.46
CA VAL A 373 -11.96 13.21 -19.09
C VAL A 373 -10.80 13.13 -20.07
N GLY A 374 -10.69 14.11 -20.98
CA GLY A 374 -9.68 14.11 -22.04
C GLY A 374 -8.85 15.38 -22.08
N ARG A 375 -7.53 15.23 -22.22
CA ARG A 375 -6.54 16.32 -22.13
C ARG A 375 -6.66 17.11 -20.82
N LEU A 376 -6.63 16.39 -19.70
CA LEU A 376 -6.42 16.99 -18.38
C LEU A 376 -4.91 17.04 -18.10
N TRP A 377 -4.41 18.26 -17.89
CA TRP A 377 -2.99 18.52 -17.67
C TRP A 377 -2.77 19.26 -16.35
N ALA A 378 -2.00 18.65 -15.45
CA ALA A 378 -1.54 19.26 -14.21
C ALA A 378 -0.01 19.27 -14.19
N LEU A 379 0.62 20.45 -14.34
CA LEU A 379 2.08 20.57 -14.46
C LEU A 379 2.68 21.53 -13.43
N ASN A 380 3.81 21.18 -12.81
CA ASN A 380 4.59 22.08 -11.97
C ASN A 380 3.78 22.72 -10.81
N ASN A 381 2.79 22.03 -10.26
CA ASN A 381 1.94 22.57 -9.18
C ASN A 381 2.47 22.17 -7.79
N GLU A 382 2.30 23.06 -6.82
CA GLU A 382 2.56 22.80 -5.40
C GLU A 382 1.22 22.59 -4.69
N ILE A 383 0.95 21.36 -4.25
CA ILE A 383 -0.29 20.97 -3.56
C ILE A 383 0.06 20.53 -2.15
N SER A 384 -0.42 21.27 -1.15
CA SER A 384 -0.08 21.03 0.26
C SER A 384 -1.32 21.13 1.14
N ALA A 385 -1.33 20.38 2.25
CA ALA A 385 -2.42 20.41 3.23
C ALA A 385 -3.82 20.25 2.60
N THR A 386 -3.98 19.28 1.68
CA THR A 386 -5.31 18.84 1.25
C THR A 386 -5.80 17.72 2.16
N ALA A 387 -7.03 17.75 2.66
CA ALA A 387 -7.57 16.62 3.43
C ALA A 387 -8.14 15.51 2.52
N GLY A 388 -8.63 15.89 1.34
CA GLY A 388 -8.85 14.98 0.21
C GLY A 388 -7.55 14.67 -0.56
N SER A 389 -7.73 14.08 -1.75
CA SER A 389 -6.61 13.75 -2.65
C SER A 389 -6.03 15.00 -3.32
N GLY A 390 -4.74 15.02 -3.66
CA GLY A 390 -4.13 16.18 -4.31
C GLY A 390 -4.76 16.45 -5.69
N ILE A 391 -4.75 15.43 -6.54
CA ILE A 391 -5.44 15.39 -7.83
C ILE A 391 -6.31 14.13 -7.87
N ALA A 392 -7.60 14.28 -8.20
CA ALA A 392 -8.55 13.18 -8.30
C ALA A 392 -9.36 13.23 -9.60
N VAL A 393 -9.43 12.09 -10.28
CA VAL A 393 -10.20 11.89 -11.52
C VAL A 393 -11.11 10.67 -11.35
N ARG A 394 -12.41 10.83 -11.60
CA ARG A 394 -13.39 9.74 -11.79
C ARG A 394 -13.89 9.80 -13.23
N ALA A 395 -13.58 8.83 -14.08
CA ALA A 395 -14.11 8.81 -15.45
C ALA A 395 -14.34 7.44 -16.05
N ALA A 396 -15.35 7.26 -16.91
CA ALA A 396 -15.48 5.98 -17.61
C ALA A 396 -14.31 5.78 -18.58
N GLN A 397 -13.87 6.85 -19.24
CA GLN A 397 -12.64 6.92 -20.04
C GLN A 397 -11.79 8.12 -19.61
N SER A 398 -10.49 7.92 -19.37
CA SER A 398 -9.57 8.99 -18.96
C SER A 398 -8.30 9.07 -19.81
N ASP A 399 -7.89 10.30 -20.13
CA ASP A 399 -6.60 10.69 -20.71
C ASP A 399 -6.03 11.87 -19.90
N THR A 400 -4.93 11.61 -19.19
CA THR A 400 -4.35 12.51 -18.18
C THR A 400 -2.83 12.62 -18.31
N SER A 401 -2.29 13.82 -18.11
CA SER A 401 -0.84 14.03 -17.96
C SER A 401 -0.56 14.85 -16.70
N LEU A 402 0.06 14.22 -15.70
CA LEU A 402 0.28 14.75 -14.36
C LEU A 402 1.80 14.80 -14.13
N LEU A 403 2.39 15.99 -14.30
CA LEU A 403 3.82 16.17 -14.51
C LEU A 403 4.46 17.12 -13.48
N HIS A 404 5.54 16.70 -12.83
CA HIS A 404 6.37 17.55 -11.96
C HIS A 404 5.60 18.28 -10.82
N ASN A 405 4.53 17.68 -10.29
CA ASN A 405 3.79 18.25 -9.16
C ASN A 405 4.42 17.82 -7.83
N HIS A 406 4.50 18.73 -6.86
CA HIS A 406 4.87 18.41 -5.48
C HIS A 406 3.60 18.33 -4.64
N ILE A 407 3.29 17.17 -4.05
CA ILE A 407 2.00 16.86 -3.44
C ILE A 407 2.15 16.32 -2.00
N THR A 408 1.41 16.93 -1.08
CA THR A 408 1.11 16.39 0.26
C THR A 408 -0.39 16.46 0.51
N ALA A 409 -1.02 15.29 0.67
CA ALA A 409 -2.47 15.11 0.67
C ALA A 409 -2.91 14.11 1.76
N GLY A 410 -4.14 14.23 2.27
CA GLY A 410 -4.69 13.37 3.31
C GLY A 410 -5.25 12.04 2.82
N ASP A 411 -5.53 11.91 1.51
CA ASP A 411 -5.93 10.65 0.89
C ASP A 411 -4.93 10.15 -0.16
N ALA A 412 -5.14 10.35 -1.46
CA ALA A 412 -4.12 10.03 -2.46
C ALA A 412 -3.34 11.28 -2.86
N GLY A 413 -2.06 11.16 -3.20
CA GLY A 413 -1.41 12.24 -3.95
C GLY A 413 -2.08 12.43 -5.32
N ILE A 414 -2.21 11.33 -6.06
CA ILE A 414 -2.94 11.22 -7.32
C ILE A 414 -3.92 10.05 -7.24
N GLN A 415 -5.18 10.27 -7.62
CA GLN A 415 -6.25 9.27 -7.68
C GLN A 415 -6.88 9.24 -9.08
N LEU A 416 -6.87 8.08 -9.71
CA LEU A 416 -7.48 7.83 -11.03
C LEU A 416 -8.44 6.63 -10.92
N ASP A 417 -9.73 6.91 -10.72
CA ASP A 417 -10.77 5.88 -10.70
C ASP A 417 -11.45 5.81 -12.07
N ALA A 418 -11.58 4.61 -12.63
CA ALA A 418 -12.15 4.38 -13.94
C ALA A 418 -13.20 3.25 -14.02
N ARG A 419 -14.06 3.32 -15.05
CA ARG A 419 -14.96 2.20 -15.43
C ARG A 419 -14.39 1.38 -16.58
N ASP A 420 -14.07 2.00 -17.71
CA ASP A 420 -13.72 1.28 -18.94
C ASP A 420 -12.23 1.41 -19.28
N GLU A 421 -11.74 2.62 -19.58
CA GLU A 421 -10.39 2.85 -20.09
C GLU A 421 -9.61 3.89 -19.26
N THR A 422 -8.32 3.63 -19.07
CA THR A 422 -7.39 4.55 -18.41
C THR A 422 -6.12 4.71 -19.23
N THR A 423 -5.88 5.93 -19.70
CA THR A 423 -4.58 6.40 -20.21
C THR A 423 -4.04 7.46 -19.25
N ALA A 424 -2.86 7.21 -18.69
CA ALA A 424 -2.25 8.10 -17.71
C ALA A 424 -0.73 8.21 -17.91
N THR A 425 -0.23 9.45 -17.99
CA THR A 425 1.20 9.75 -17.87
C THR A 425 1.44 10.51 -16.58
N VAL A 426 2.05 9.85 -15.60
CA VAL A 426 2.40 10.41 -14.30
C VAL A 426 3.92 10.46 -14.21
N ALA A 427 4.53 11.64 -14.37
CA ALA A 427 5.98 11.75 -14.45
C ALA A 427 6.62 12.89 -13.66
N GLY A 428 7.76 12.61 -13.03
CA GLY A 428 8.57 13.62 -12.32
C GLY A 428 7.93 14.20 -11.05
N ASN A 429 6.84 13.62 -10.54
CA ASN A 429 6.12 14.13 -9.37
C ASN A 429 6.81 13.72 -8.07
N GLU A 430 6.67 14.56 -7.03
CA GLU A 430 7.15 14.29 -5.67
C GLU A 430 5.93 14.21 -4.74
N ILE A 431 5.65 13.04 -4.18
CA ILE A 431 4.45 12.78 -3.37
C ILE A 431 4.85 12.23 -2.01
N ARG A 432 4.42 12.93 -0.95
CA ARG A 432 4.70 12.56 0.45
C ARG A 432 3.49 12.62 1.36
N GLY A 433 3.54 11.80 2.42
CA GLY A 433 2.58 11.85 3.54
C GLY A 433 1.15 11.44 3.20
N ALA A 434 0.90 10.96 1.99
CA ALA A 434 -0.43 10.55 1.56
C ALA A 434 -0.79 9.16 2.10
N ARG A 435 -2.08 8.83 2.14
CA ARG A 435 -2.55 7.45 2.40
C ARG A 435 -2.15 6.50 1.26
N THR A 436 -1.92 7.04 0.06
CA THR A 436 -1.34 6.33 -1.09
C THR A 436 -0.66 7.37 -1.98
N GLY A 437 0.55 7.12 -2.48
CA GLY A 437 1.21 8.07 -3.39
C GLY A 437 0.41 8.26 -4.69
N ILE A 438 0.35 7.21 -5.52
CA ILE A 438 -0.49 7.13 -6.71
C ILE A 438 -1.50 5.98 -6.54
N ARG A 439 -2.78 6.25 -6.77
CA ARG A 439 -3.85 5.28 -6.71
C ARG A 439 -4.60 5.21 -8.03
N ILE A 440 -4.72 4.02 -8.60
CA ILE A 440 -5.46 3.75 -9.83
C ILE A 440 -6.44 2.61 -9.56
N ARG A 441 -7.73 2.82 -9.87
CA ARG A 441 -8.75 1.78 -9.67
C ARG A 441 -9.61 1.61 -10.90
N GLN A 442 -9.87 0.37 -11.28
CA GLN A 442 -10.81 0.05 -12.35
C GLN A 442 -11.77 -1.06 -11.88
N SER A 443 -13.08 -0.85 -12.05
CA SER A 443 -14.11 -1.76 -11.55
C SER A 443 -15.35 -1.84 -12.44
N GLY A 444 -15.17 -1.71 -13.76
CA GLY A 444 -16.23 -1.76 -14.77
C GLY A 444 -16.39 -3.11 -15.47
N THR A 445 -16.62 -3.06 -16.79
CA THR A 445 -17.21 -4.16 -17.59
C THR A 445 -16.53 -5.51 -17.42
N GLN A 446 -17.29 -6.63 -17.48
CA GLN A 446 -16.70 -7.98 -17.49
C GLN A 446 -15.79 -8.28 -18.69
N LEU A 447 -15.84 -7.46 -19.75
CA LEU A 447 -14.93 -7.55 -20.88
C LEU A 447 -13.65 -6.76 -20.58
N PRO A 448 -12.45 -7.38 -20.66
CA PRO A 448 -11.21 -6.62 -20.57
C PRO A 448 -11.08 -5.52 -21.62
N GLN A 449 -10.66 -4.33 -21.17
CA GLN A 449 -10.43 -3.10 -21.96
C GLN A 449 -8.96 -2.68 -21.90
N PRO A 450 -8.39 -1.99 -22.91
CA PRO A 450 -7.02 -1.53 -22.87
C PRO A 450 -6.76 -0.50 -21.75
N GLY A 451 -5.64 -0.63 -21.05
CA GLY A 451 -5.13 0.37 -20.12
C GLY A 451 -3.65 0.66 -20.36
N ALA A 452 -3.31 1.93 -20.53
CA ALA A 452 -1.93 2.39 -20.75
C ALA A 452 -1.51 3.33 -19.62
N VAL A 453 -0.71 2.81 -18.68
CA VAL A 453 -0.29 3.54 -17.48
C VAL A 453 1.22 3.72 -17.53
N THR A 454 1.68 4.95 -17.68
CA THR A 454 3.09 5.33 -17.61
C THR A 454 3.36 6.08 -16.30
N ILE A 455 4.21 5.53 -15.45
CA ILE A 455 4.64 6.11 -14.18
C ILE A 455 6.17 6.17 -14.23
N ARG A 456 6.76 7.38 -14.37
CA ARG A 456 8.22 7.51 -14.50
C ARG A 456 8.85 8.68 -13.76
N ASP A 457 10.10 8.56 -13.35
CA ASP A 457 10.88 9.63 -12.69
C ASP A 457 10.22 10.21 -11.42
N ASN A 458 9.24 9.53 -10.80
CA ASN A 458 8.53 10.04 -9.63
C ASN A 458 9.27 9.69 -8.33
N THR A 459 9.18 10.57 -7.34
CA THR A 459 9.57 10.30 -5.95
C THR A 459 8.33 10.10 -5.10
N LEU A 460 8.08 8.86 -4.64
CA LEU A 460 6.93 8.50 -3.81
C LEU A 460 7.45 8.06 -2.45
N ALA A 461 7.44 8.99 -1.49
CA ALA A 461 8.19 8.84 -0.26
C ALA A 461 7.34 9.06 0.99
N ASP A 462 7.57 8.26 2.02
CA ASP A 462 7.05 8.54 3.37
C ASP A 462 5.50 8.63 3.40
N ASN A 463 4.81 7.80 2.60
CA ASN A 463 3.35 7.68 2.53
C ASN A 463 2.84 6.61 3.52
N VAL A 464 1.64 6.78 4.07
CA VAL A 464 1.08 5.93 5.14
C VAL A 464 0.72 4.51 4.64
N GLY A 465 0.36 4.37 3.37
CA GLY A 465 0.09 3.08 2.72
C GLY A 465 1.08 2.84 1.58
N HIS A 466 0.60 2.31 0.46
CA HIS A 466 1.46 2.01 -0.69
C HIS A 466 2.01 3.27 -1.39
N GLY A 467 3.17 3.13 -2.03
CA GLY A 467 3.69 4.12 -2.98
C GLY A 467 2.78 4.21 -4.22
N VAL A 468 2.56 3.08 -4.89
CA VAL A 468 1.58 2.89 -5.97
C VAL A 468 0.60 1.78 -5.61
N ASP A 469 -0.71 2.02 -5.72
CA ASP A 469 -1.80 1.02 -5.65
C ASP A 469 -2.55 1.04 -7.00
N LEU A 470 -2.45 -0.02 -7.78
CA LEU A 470 -3.23 -0.25 -9.00
C LEU A 470 -4.11 -1.48 -8.81
N THR A 471 -5.41 -1.26 -8.65
CA THR A 471 -6.41 -2.34 -8.48
C THR A 471 -7.43 -2.34 -9.63
N ALA A 472 -7.43 -3.35 -10.49
CA ALA A 472 -8.25 -3.42 -11.70
C ALA A 472 -8.91 -4.79 -11.94
N ARG A 473 -10.21 -4.80 -12.23
CA ARG A 473 -10.98 -6.04 -12.47
C ARG A 473 -10.92 -6.53 -13.92
N SER A 474 -10.79 -5.61 -14.87
CA SER A 474 -10.91 -5.88 -16.30
C SER A 474 -10.08 -4.91 -17.14
N LEU A 475 -8.94 -4.46 -16.62
CA LEU A 475 -7.96 -3.72 -17.41
C LEU A 475 -6.97 -4.71 -18.03
N GLU A 476 -6.84 -4.71 -19.34
CA GLU A 476 -5.67 -5.27 -20.02
C GLU A 476 -4.53 -4.25 -19.85
N LEU A 477 -3.78 -4.41 -18.76
CA LEU A 477 -2.81 -3.45 -18.29
C LEU A 477 -1.51 -3.55 -19.07
N ASN A 478 -1.16 -2.45 -19.73
CA ASN A 478 0.21 -2.12 -20.09
C ASN A 478 0.75 -1.08 -19.10
N LEU A 479 1.58 -1.54 -18.16
CA LEU A 479 2.27 -0.69 -17.19
C LEU A 479 3.69 -0.42 -17.68
N GLN A 480 4.05 0.85 -17.80
CA GLN A 480 5.41 1.34 -18.00
C GLN A 480 5.85 2.04 -16.72
N LEU A 481 6.58 1.35 -15.86
CA LEU A 481 7.02 1.83 -14.56
C LEU A 481 8.56 1.99 -14.58
N THR A 482 9.05 3.21 -14.83
CA THR A 482 10.48 3.42 -15.11
C THR A 482 11.14 4.50 -14.24
N ASP A 483 12.31 4.20 -13.68
CA ASP A 483 13.19 5.17 -13.02
C ASP A 483 12.56 5.93 -11.82
N ASN A 484 11.61 5.30 -11.11
CA ASN A 484 10.97 5.89 -9.93
C ASN A 484 11.74 5.60 -8.63
N ALA A 485 11.71 6.54 -7.70
CA ALA A 485 12.23 6.37 -6.34
C ALA A 485 11.08 6.24 -5.33
N ILE A 486 10.84 5.03 -4.84
CA ILE A 486 9.71 4.69 -3.97
C ILE A 486 10.24 4.17 -2.63
N ARG A 487 10.08 4.96 -1.56
CA ARG A 487 10.76 4.68 -0.28
C ARG A 487 9.99 5.05 0.99
N GLY A 488 10.22 4.36 2.09
CA GLY A 488 9.69 4.74 3.40
C GLY A 488 8.16 4.67 3.50
N ASN A 489 7.49 3.97 2.58
CA ASN A 489 6.03 3.89 2.56
C ASN A 489 5.54 2.77 3.48
N GLY A 490 4.39 2.94 4.14
CA GLY A 490 3.89 2.02 5.18
C GLY A 490 3.27 0.72 4.68
N GLY A 491 3.18 0.52 3.37
CA GLY A 491 2.90 -0.77 2.72
C GLY A 491 3.81 -0.94 1.50
N ASP A 492 3.45 -1.80 0.55
CA ASP A 492 4.27 -2.07 -0.64
C ASP A 492 4.69 -0.78 -1.37
N ALA A 493 5.90 -0.76 -1.91
CA ALA A 493 6.32 0.32 -2.79
C ALA A 493 5.41 0.37 -4.03
N VAL A 494 5.12 -0.79 -4.63
CA VAL A 494 4.23 -0.94 -5.77
C VAL A 494 3.34 -2.17 -5.57
N HIS A 495 2.04 -1.95 -5.41
CA HIS A 495 1.01 -2.99 -5.38
C HIS A 495 0.18 -2.96 -6.67
N VAL A 496 0.14 -4.07 -7.40
CA VAL A 496 -0.65 -4.24 -8.63
C VAL A 496 -1.55 -5.45 -8.50
N ASN A 497 -2.86 -5.22 -8.31
CA ASN A 497 -3.88 -6.25 -8.39
C ASN A 497 -4.62 -6.12 -9.73
N ASN A 498 -4.35 -6.99 -10.71
CA ASN A 498 -4.98 -6.88 -12.03
C ASN A 498 -5.27 -8.22 -12.73
N TRP A 499 -6.41 -8.31 -13.42
CA TRP A 499 -6.82 -9.51 -14.15
C TRP A 499 -5.82 -9.99 -15.22
N LEU A 500 -5.44 -9.11 -16.15
CA LEU A 500 -4.57 -9.41 -17.29
C LEU A 500 -3.53 -8.31 -17.48
N THR A 501 -2.27 -8.61 -17.20
CA THR A 501 -1.15 -7.70 -17.46
C THR A 501 -0.38 -8.16 -18.69
N ARG A 502 -0.19 -7.29 -19.69
CA ARG A 502 0.42 -7.63 -20.98
C ARG A 502 1.43 -6.59 -21.45
N GLY A 503 2.62 -7.05 -21.84
CA GLY A 503 3.70 -6.21 -22.39
C GLY A 503 4.19 -5.12 -21.44
N SER A 504 4.14 -5.38 -20.13
CA SER A 504 4.50 -4.39 -19.10
C SER A 504 5.99 -4.41 -18.80
N ASP A 505 6.53 -3.25 -18.44
CA ASP A 505 7.95 -3.01 -18.27
C ASP A 505 8.19 -2.23 -16.97
N VAL A 506 8.96 -2.83 -16.06
CA VAL A 506 9.33 -2.28 -14.76
C VAL A 506 10.84 -2.17 -14.74
N ARG A 507 11.38 -0.96 -14.98
CA ARG A 507 12.82 -0.73 -15.15
C ARG A 507 13.42 0.36 -14.27
N GLY A 508 14.62 0.14 -13.74
CA GLY A 508 15.42 1.21 -13.11
C GLY A 508 14.88 1.74 -11.78
N ASN A 509 13.81 1.14 -11.23
CA ASN A 509 13.15 1.66 -10.04
C ASN A 509 13.95 1.35 -8.76
N ARG A 510 13.87 2.26 -7.79
CA ARG A 510 14.49 2.14 -6.47
C ARG A 510 13.38 1.97 -5.43
N LEU A 511 13.17 0.74 -4.99
CA LEU A 511 12.09 0.27 -4.13
C LEU A 511 12.68 -0.04 -2.74
N ILE A 512 12.76 0.98 -1.87
CA ILE A 512 13.66 0.97 -0.70
C ILE A 512 12.92 1.22 0.61
N GLU A 513 13.12 0.35 1.61
CA GLU A 513 12.67 0.58 3.00
C GLU A 513 11.16 0.85 3.10
N ASN A 514 10.34 0.01 2.46
CA ASN A 514 8.87 0.05 2.55
C ASN A 514 8.33 -1.06 3.46
N GLY A 515 7.22 -0.81 4.15
CA GLY A 515 6.59 -1.72 5.13
C GLY A 515 5.81 -2.90 4.52
N GLY A 516 6.03 -3.19 3.24
CA GLY A 516 5.45 -4.32 2.52
C GLY A 516 6.45 -4.80 1.47
N ASP A 517 5.98 -5.23 0.30
CA ASP A 517 6.85 -5.68 -0.78
C ASP A 517 7.51 -4.50 -1.54
N GLY A 518 8.66 -4.75 -2.17
CA GLY A 518 9.25 -3.79 -3.11
C GLY A 518 8.35 -3.61 -4.34
N PHE A 519 8.03 -4.72 -5.01
CA PHE A 519 7.04 -4.80 -6.08
C PHE A 519 6.20 -6.06 -5.90
N ALA A 520 4.88 -5.91 -5.82
CA ALA A 520 3.92 -7.01 -5.78
C ALA A 520 2.97 -6.92 -6.97
N LEU A 521 2.85 -8.02 -7.73
CA LEU A 521 1.83 -8.19 -8.77
C LEU A 521 0.99 -9.44 -8.49
N ASP A 522 -0.23 -9.22 -8.02
CA ASP A 522 -1.30 -10.19 -7.96
C ASP A 522 -2.14 -10.11 -9.23
N GLY A 523 -2.33 -11.22 -9.93
CA GLY A 523 -3.19 -11.22 -11.10
C GLY A 523 -3.76 -12.57 -11.47
N THR A 524 -4.49 -12.63 -12.57
CA THR A 524 -4.95 -13.93 -13.10
C THR A 524 -4.02 -14.41 -14.21
N VAL A 525 -3.66 -13.52 -15.13
CA VAL A 525 -2.71 -13.80 -16.23
C VAL A 525 -1.69 -12.67 -16.36
N VAL A 526 -0.42 -13.03 -16.46
CA VAL A 526 0.69 -12.13 -16.87
C VAL A 526 1.32 -12.68 -18.15
N SER A 527 1.49 -11.82 -19.15
CA SER A 527 2.01 -12.16 -20.48
C SER A 527 2.96 -11.11 -21.03
N GLY A 528 4.28 -11.34 -20.96
CA GLY A 528 5.28 -10.33 -21.32
C GLY A 528 5.40 -9.31 -20.20
N LEU A 529 6.15 -9.67 -19.15
CA LEU A 529 6.53 -8.78 -18.06
C LEU A 529 8.05 -8.72 -17.98
N THR A 530 8.61 -7.52 -18.09
CA THR A 530 10.04 -7.28 -17.86
C THR A 530 10.20 -6.65 -16.48
N LEU A 531 10.99 -7.26 -15.61
CA LEU A 531 11.49 -6.68 -14.36
C LEU A 531 13.01 -6.52 -14.54
N ALA A 532 13.47 -5.32 -14.88
CA ALA A 532 14.85 -5.09 -15.28
C ALA A 532 15.54 -3.97 -14.52
N ASP A 533 16.84 -4.11 -14.21
CA ASP A 533 17.67 -2.99 -13.74
C ASP A 533 17.17 -2.32 -12.43
N ASN A 534 16.27 -2.98 -11.67
CA ASN A 534 15.67 -2.42 -10.45
C ASN A 534 16.53 -2.68 -9.20
N THR A 535 16.40 -1.82 -8.20
CA THR A 535 16.95 -2.02 -6.85
C THR A 535 15.82 -2.16 -5.83
N ALA A 536 15.63 -3.34 -5.26
CA ALA A 536 14.69 -3.59 -4.17
C ALA A 536 15.46 -3.91 -2.88
N ARG A 537 15.40 -3.02 -1.87
CA ARG A 537 16.21 -3.15 -0.66
C ARG A 537 15.51 -2.75 0.63
N GLY A 538 15.65 -3.57 1.69
CA GLY A 538 15.24 -3.17 3.04
C GLY A 538 13.74 -3.15 3.24
N ASN A 539 12.96 -3.75 2.32
CA ASN A 539 11.51 -3.81 2.45
C ASN A 539 11.13 -4.92 3.44
N GLU A 540 10.07 -4.73 4.22
CA GLU A 540 9.64 -5.71 5.23
C GLU A 540 9.11 -7.02 4.60
N GLY A 541 8.55 -6.92 3.40
CA GLY A 541 8.11 -8.06 2.58
C GLY A 541 9.16 -8.55 1.57
N ALA A 542 8.69 -9.16 0.49
CA ALA A 542 9.52 -9.62 -0.62
C ALA A 542 10.11 -8.45 -1.43
N GLY A 543 11.20 -8.72 -2.15
CA GLY A 543 11.79 -7.76 -3.08
C GLY A 543 10.94 -7.56 -4.33
N LEU A 544 10.73 -8.65 -5.08
CA LEU A 544 9.92 -8.70 -6.31
C LEU A 544 9.01 -9.96 -6.27
N GLU A 545 7.70 -9.76 -6.07
CA GLU A 545 6.66 -10.80 -5.99
C GLU A 545 5.73 -10.75 -7.22
N LEU A 546 5.51 -11.91 -7.83
CA LEU A 546 4.54 -12.14 -8.89
C LEU A 546 3.71 -13.38 -8.53
N GLN A 547 2.42 -13.20 -8.29
CA GLN A 547 1.47 -14.27 -8.03
C GLN A 547 0.33 -14.27 -9.06
N THR A 548 0.11 -15.41 -9.71
CA THR A 548 -0.90 -15.54 -10.78
C THR A 548 -1.93 -16.65 -10.53
N GLY A 549 -3.21 -16.32 -10.75
CA GLY A 549 -4.35 -17.23 -10.60
C GLY A 549 -4.45 -18.31 -11.68
N ALA A 550 -3.80 -18.12 -12.83
CA ALA A 550 -3.78 -19.06 -13.95
C ALA A 550 -2.45 -19.15 -14.70
N ALA A 551 -1.82 -18.04 -15.09
CA ALA A 551 -0.61 -18.12 -15.92
C ALA A 551 0.38 -16.96 -15.75
N ALA A 552 1.67 -17.29 -15.68
CA ALA A 552 2.79 -16.37 -15.88
C ALA A 552 3.57 -16.80 -17.14
N ARG A 553 3.58 -15.97 -18.18
CA ARG A 553 4.15 -16.30 -19.51
C ARG A 553 5.06 -15.20 -20.03
N GLY A 554 6.29 -15.52 -20.42
CA GLY A 554 7.23 -14.50 -20.91
C GLY A 554 7.57 -13.50 -19.80
N VAL A 555 8.10 -13.98 -18.68
CA VAL A 555 8.54 -13.16 -17.55
C VAL A 555 10.06 -13.08 -17.60
N ASP A 556 10.61 -11.88 -17.81
CA ASP A 556 12.05 -11.63 -17.88
C ASP A 556 12.48 -10.82 -16.65
N VAL A 557 13.21 -11.45 -15.72
CA VAL A 557 13.75 -10.83 -14.52
C VAL A 557 15.26 -10.71 -14.68
N ARG A 558 15.77 -9.51 -14.98
CA ARG A 558 17.20 -9.35 -15.30
C ARG A 558 17.92 -8.13 -14.72
N ASN A 559 19.19 -8.30 -14.38
CA ASN A 559 20.06 -7.24 -13.85
C ASN A 559 19.48 -6.48 -12.64
N ASN A 560 18.64 -7.14 -11.81
CA ASN A 560 18.09 -6.52 -10.60
C ASN A 560 19.02 -6.75 -9.41
N THR A 561 19.13 -5.75 -8.54
CA THR A 561 19.75 -5.89 -7.21
C THR A 561 18.67 -5.99 -6.15
N VAL A 562 18.45 -7.18 -5.61
CA VAL A 562 17.42 -7.44 -4.61
C VAL A 562 18.06 -7.97 -3.33
N ARG A 563 18.06 -7.13 -2.28
CA ARG A 563 18.79 -7.48 -1.05
C ARG A 563 18.21 -6.93 0.24
N ASP A 564 18.52 -7.57 1.36
CA ASP A 564 18.14 -7.09 2.69
C ASP A 564 16.63 -6.97 2.92
N ASN A 565 15.81 -7.77 2.22
CA ASN A 565 14.35 -7.75 2.37
C ASN A 565 13.88 -8.87 3.32
N GLY A 566 12.78 -8.62 4.06
CA GLY A 566 12.19 -9.56 5.03
C GLY A 566 11.42 -10.73 4.42
N GLY A 567 11.26 -10.75 3.09
CA GLY A 567 10.63 -11.82 2.32
C GLY A 567 11.60 -12.54 1.37
N HIS A 568 11.05 -13.11 0.30
CA HIS A 568 11.83 -13.64 -0.82
C HIS A 568 12.52 -12.51 -1.60
N ALA A 569 13.66 -12.77 -2.25
CA ALA A 569 14.21 -11.79 -3.17
C ALA A 569 13.33 -11.71 -4.44
N VAL A 570 13.19 -12.84 -5.16
CA VAL A 570 12.29 -12.96 -6.31
C VAL A 570 11.35 -14.15 -6.12
N SER A 571 10.05 -13.92 -6.32
CA SER A 571 8.99 -14.91 -6.22
C SER A 571 8.13 -14.89 -7.48
N VAL A 572 8.10 -16.00 -8.23
CA VAL A 572 7.24 -16.19 -9.41
C VAL A 572 6.35 -17.40 -9.17
N ARG A 573 5.08 -17.13 -8.86
CA ARG A 573 4.09 -18.15 -8.47
C ARG A 573 2.93 -18.16 -9.45
N SER A 574 2.48 -19.37 -9.79
CA SER A 574 1.23 -19.54 -10.53
C SER A 574 0.42 -20.68 -9.94
N ASN A 575 -0.89 -20.53 -9.90
CA ASN A 575 -1.78 -21.62 -9.52
C ASN A 575 -1.91 -22.69 -10.61
N LEU A 576 -1.47 -22.44 -11.86
CA LEU A 576 -1.43 -23.45 -12.93
C LEU A 576 -0.11 -23.44 -13.72
N ILE A 577 0.17 -22.41 -14.55
CA ILE A 577 1.25 -22.47 -15.56
C ILE A 577 2.29 -21.35 -15.39
N ILE A 578 3.56 -21.70 -15.50
CA ILE A 578 4.70 -20.79 -15.65
C ILE A 578 5.43 -21.22 -16.93
N HIS A 579 5.69 -20.32 -17.89
CA HIS A 579 6.34 -20.71 -19.16
C HIS A 579 7.09 -19.56 -19.83
N ARG A 580 8.32 -19.84 -20.30
CA ARG A 580 9.29 -18.84 -20.78
C ARG A 580 9.52 -17.78 -19.70
N THR A 581 10.00 -18.25 -18.56
CA THR A 581 10.50 -17.41 -17.49
C THR A 581 12.02 -17.40 -17.56
N ASN A 582 12.61 -16.22 -17.70
CA ASN A 582 14.05 -16.00 -17.65
C ASN A 582 14.38 -15.24 -16.36
N VAL A 583 15.38 -15.70 -15.63
CA VAL A 583 15.94 -15.01 -14.47
C VAL A 583 17.45 -14.93 -14.67
N SER A 584 17.98 -13.76 -15.04
CA SER A 584 19.40 -13.65 -15.40
C SER A 584 20.12 -12.40 -14.91
N GLU A 585 21.42 -12.52 -14.64
CA GLU A 585 22.28 -11.37 -14.27
C GLU A 585 21.85 -10.65 -12.97
N ASN A 586 21.00 -11.27 -12.13
CA ASN A 586 20.50 -10.64 -10.90
C ASN A 586 21.45 -10.90 -9.71
N ARG A 587 21.50 -9.94 -8.78
CA ARG A 587 22.13 -10.05 -7.47
C ARG A 587 21.05 -10.18 -6.40
N LEU A 588 20.76 -11.42 -5.99
CA LEU A 588 19.69 -11.81 -5.06
C LEU A 588 20.32 -12.20 -3.72
N ALA A 589 20.44 -11.24 -2.80
CA ALA A 589 21.38 -11.37 -1.69
C ALA A 589 20.85 -10.97 -0.31
N ASN A 590 21.14 -11.73 0.73
CA ASN A 590 20.81 -11.36 2.12
C ASN A 590 19.31 -11.12 2.39
N ASN A 591 18.43 -11.93 1.83
CA ASN A 591 16.98 -11.85 2.09
C ASN A 591 16.55 -12.96 3.06
N ALA A 592 15.55 -12.69 3.91
CA ALA A 592 15.05 -13.63 4.92
C ALA A 592 14.30 -14.84 4.32
N GLY A 593 13.90 -14.77 3.06
CA GLY A 593 13.34 -15.89 2.32
C GLY A 593 14.38 -16.59 1.43
N ALA A 594 13.86 -17.31 0.45
CA ALA A 594 14.67 -17.76 -0.68
C ALA A 594 15.13 -16.59 -1.57
N GLY A 595 16.32 -16.72 -2.18
CA GLY A 595 16.79 -15.83 -3.23
C GLY A 595 15.88 -15.88 -4.47
N LEU A 596 15.52 -17.09 -4.93
CA LEU A 596 14.55 -17.28 -6.01
C LEU A 596 13.54 -18.38 -5.68
N VAL A 597 12.25 -18.08 -5.85
CA VAL A 597 11.17 -19.08 -5.88
C VAL A 597 10.49 -19.06 -7.25
N VAL A 598 10.40 -20.20 -7.92
CA VAL A 598 9.52 -20.41 -9.08
C VAL A 598 8.62 -21.60 -8.79
N ALA A 599 7.31 -21.39 -8.61
CA ALA A 599 6.43 -22.44 -8.12
C ALA A 599 5.06 -22.49 -8.78
N SER A 600 4.71 -23.67 -9.30
CA SER A 600 3.34 -24.10 -9.59
C SER A 600 2.95 -25.32 -8.72
N PRO A 601 1.68 -25.44 -8.29
CA PRO A 601 1.19 -26.63 -7.61
C PRO A 601 1.05 -27.83 -8.56
N ILE A 602 1.07 -27.63 -9.89
CA ILE A 602 0.97 -28.70 -10.89
C ILE A 602 2.25 -28.84 -11.71
N THR A 603 2.60 -30.09 -12.01
CA THR A 603 3.73 -30.41 -12.91
C THR A 603 3.34 -30.20 -14.37
N HIS A 604 4.07 -29.37 -15.11
CA HIS A 604 3.75 -29.00 -16.50
C HIS A 604 5.00 -28.65 -17.33
N ARG A 605 4.90 -28.73 -18.66
CA ARG A 605 5.96 -28.28 -19.58
C ARG A 605 5.97 -26.76 -19.74
N GLY A 606 6.50 -26.12 -18.70
CA GLY A 606 7.00 -24.76 -18.74
C GLY A 606 8.50 -24.74 -18.97
N GLU A 607 8.98 -23.69 -19.64
CA GLU A 607 10.40 -23.38 -19.82
C GLU A 607 10.83 -22.35 -18.76
N LEU A 608 11.88 -22.66 -18.00
CA LEU A 608 12.52 -21.79 -17.02
C LEU A 608 14.04 -21.79 -17.24
N SER A 609 14.63 -20.62 -17.45
CA SER A 609 16.08 -20.43 -17.40
C SER A 609 16.46 -19.54 -16.22
N VAL A 610 17.48 -19.95 -15.46
CA VAL A 610 18.08 -19.22 -14.34
C VAL A 610 19.58 -19.19 -14.62
N ALA A 611 20.10 -18.05 -15.11
CA ALA A 611 21.46 -17.96 -15.63
C ALA A 611 22.26 -16.74 -15.18
N ASN A 612 23.55 -16.89 -14.88
CA ASN A 612 24.45 -15.76 -14.53
C ASN A 612 24.00 -14.95 -13.29
N ASN A 613 23.30 -15.53 -12.31
CA ASN A 613 22.86 -14.82 -11.11
C ASN A 613 23.82 -15.04 -9.92
N THR A 614 24.00 -14.02 -9.08
CA THR A 614 24.61 -14.16 -7.76
C THR A 614 23.49 -14.30 -6.72
N ILE A 615 23.35 -15.49 -6.13
CA ILE A 615 22.31 -15.86 -5.17
C ILE A 615 22.96 -16.28 -3.86
N ALA A 616 23.07 -15.35 -2.92
CA ALA A 616 23.94 -15.52 -1.74
C ALA A 616 23.37 -14.99 -0.44
N ALA A 617 23.78 -15.56 0.70
CA ALA A 617 23.37 -15.10 2.04
C ALA A 617 21.85 -15.05 2.30
N ASN A 618 21.01 -15.67 1.47
CA ASN A 618 19.58 -15.78 1.73
C ASN A 618 19.32 -16.97 2.69
N SER A 619 18.11 -17.15 3.23
CA SER A 619 17.81 -18.35 4.04
C SER A 619 17.66 -19.63 3.19
N TYR A 620 17.43 -19.47 1.88
CA TYR A 620 17.45 -20.53 0.86
C TYR A 620 17.97 -19.94 -0.47
N GLY A 621 18.61 -20.73 -1.34
CA GLY A 621 19.05 -20.25 -2.65
C GLY A 621 17.91 -20.23 -3.67
N VAL A 622 17.87 -21.25 -4.53
CA VAL A 622 16.90 -21.43 -5.62
C VAL A 622 15.90 -22.54 -5.26
N VAL A 623 14.60 -22.24 -5.37
CA VAL A 623 13.51 -23.21 -5.18
C VAL A 623 12.66 -23.26 -6.44
N VAL A 624 12.66 -24.39 -7.15
CA VAL A 624 11.79 -24.63 -8.31
C VAL A 624 10.78 -25.74 -8.00
N ARG A 625 9.51 -25.50 -8.33
CA ARG A 625 8.44 -26.50 -8.23
C ARG A 625 7.52 -26.53 -9.45
N GLY A 626 7.42 -27.72 -10.05
CA GLY A 626 6.39 -28.05 -11.06
C GLY A 626 6.70 -27.64 -12.51
N VAL A 627 7.71 -26.82 -12.74
CA VAL A 627 8.18 -26.48 -14.10
C VAL A 627 9.15 -27.58 -14.56
N VAL A 628 8.81 -28.30 -15.64
CA VAL A 628 9.57 -29.49 -16.06
C VAL A 628 10.84 -29.16 -16.85
N GLU A 629 10.84 -28.17 -17.73
CA GLU A 629 12.01 -27.79 -18.53
C GLU A 629 12.74 -26.66 -17.80
N THR A 630 13.75 -27.02 -17.00
CA THR A 630 14.47 -26.11 -16.11
C THR A 630 15.97 -26.14 -16.43
N ASP A 631 16.54 -24.99 -16.74
CA ASP A 631 17.97 -24.76 -16.95
C ASP A 631 18.50 -23.78 -15.88
N VAL A 632 19.20 -24.31 -14.86
CA VAL A 632 19.92 -23.52 -13.86
C VAL A 632 21.40 -23.61 -14.18
N ARG A 633 21.99 -22.53 -14.71
CA ARG A 633 23.39 -22.56 -15.15
C ARG A 633 24.20 -21.32 -14.89
N ASP A 634 25.51 -21.48 -14.75
CA ASP A 634 26.45 -20.37 -14.65
C ASP A 634 26.13 -19.39 -13.48
N ASN A 635 25.45 -19.86 -12.41
CA ASN A 635 25.08 -19.06 -11.25
C ASN A 635 26.05 -19.29 -10.08
N ASP A 636 26.22 -18.27 -9.23
CA ASP A 636 26.87 -18.38 -7.93
C ASP A 636 25.81 -18.51 -6.83
N ILE A 637 25.60 -19.73 -6.35
CA ILE A 637 24.60 -20.09 -5.33
C ILE A 637 25.35 -20.43 -4.04
N VAL A 638 25.69 -19.40 -3.27
CA VAL A 638 26.73 -19.48 -2.23
C VAL A 638 26.27 -18.98 -0.85
N PHE A 639 26.60 -19.73 0.21
CA PHE A 639 26.31 -19.37 1.60
C PHE A 639 24.85 -18.97 1.86
N ASN A 640 23.88 -19.68 1.27
CA ASN A 640 22.46 -19.40 1.54
C ASN A 640 22.03 -19.97 2.90
N THR A 641 22.55 -19.36 3.97
CA THR A 641 22.41 -19.75 5.38
C THR A 641 22.17 -18.54 6.30
N ASN A 642 21.37 -17.56 5.88
CA ASN A 642 21.24 -16.28 6.62
C ASN A 642 21.03 -16.48 8.13
N ALA A 643 21.99 -16.02 8.93
CA ALA A 643 21.99 -16.19 10.38
C ALA A 643 21.29 -15.05 11.15
N PHE A 644 21.02 -13.92 10.50
CA PHE A 644 20.48 -12.69 11.11
C PHE A 644 19.03 -12.39 10.67
N ALA A 645 18.37 -13.35 10.04
CA ALA A 645 17.00 -13.22 9.55
C ALA A 645 16.18 -14.49 9.83
N ASP A 646 14.95 -14.32 10.32
CA ASP A 646 14.01 -15.43 10.53
C ASP A 646 13.57 -16.02 9.18
N PRO A 647 13.85 -17.31 8.88
CA PRO A 647 13.58 -17.88 7.56
C PRO A 647 12.09 -17.90 7.19
N VAL A 648 11.72 -17.26 6.07
CA VAL A 648 10.35 -17.30 5.52
C VAL A 648 10.02 -18.75 5.10
N PRO A 649 9.08 -19.45 5.74
CA PRO A 649 8.97 -20.90 5.60
C PRO A 649 8.58 -21.38 4.19
N VAL A 650 9.49 -22.11 3.54
CA VAL A 650 9.22 -22.78 2.26
C VAL A 650 8.77 -24.23 2.48
N SER A 651 7.57 -24.56 2.02
CA SER A 651 6.94 -25.88 2.22
C SER A 651 7.83 -27.04 1.73
N ARG A 652 8.25 -27.91 2.67
CA ARG A 652 9.14 -29.08 2.50
C ARG A 652 10.60 -28.75 2.13
N VAL A 653 11.05 -27.52 2.33
CA VAL A 653 12.46 -27.14 2.12
C VAL A 653 13.07 -26.74 3.47
N THR A 654 14.23 -27.30 3.80
CA THR A 654 14.99 -26.90 4.98
C THR A 654 15.77 -25.62 4.68
N PRO A 655 15.82 -24.61 5.59
CA PRO A 655 16.78 -23.51 5.49
C PRO A 655 18.20 -24.05 5.29
N GLY A 656 19.09 -23.30 4.65
CA GLY A 656 20.41 -23.82 4.28
C GLY A 656 20.41 -24.67 3.00
N THR A 657 19.31 -24.73 2.25
CA THR A 657 19.27 -25.42 0.94
C THR A 657 19.63 -24.46 -0.20
N GLY A 658 20.70 -24.78 -0.93
CA GLY A 658 21.20 -24.01 -2.07
C GLY A 658 20.30 -24.13 -3.29
N VAL A 659 20.06 -25.35 -3.78
CA VAL A 659 19.09 -25.62 -4.86
C VAL A 659 18.11 -26.69 -4.41
N TYR A 660 16.81 -26.42 -4.56
CA TYR A 660 15.73 -27.37 -4.34
C TYR A 660 14.91 -27.52 -5.63
N LEU A 661 15.03 -28.68 -6.27
CA LEU A 661 14.22 -29.05 -7.44
C LEU A 661 13.14 -30.05 -7.03
N ALA A 662 11.89 -29.66 -7.20
CA ALA A 662 10.76 -30.53 -6.91
C ALA A 662 9.66 -30.40 -7.97
N GLU A 663 8.67 -31.27 -7.83
CA GLU A 663 7.51 -31.28 -8.68
C GLU A 663 6.24 -30.88 -7.94
N GLY A 664 5.24 -30.49 -8.71
CA GLY A 664 3.89 -30.30 -8.21
C GLY A 664 3.20 -31.64 -7.96
N ALA A 665 1.90 -31.59 -7.70
CA ALA A 665 1.04 -32.71 -7.98
C ALA A 665 1.12 -33.05 -9.48
N SER A 666 1.14 -34.33 -9.83
CA SER A 666 1.03 -34.71 -11.24
C SER A 666 -0.33 -34.25 -11.75
N GLY A 667 -0.31 -33.40 -12.78
CA GLY A 667 -1.45 -32.63 -13.24
C GLY A 667 -1.53 -32.61 -14.77
N ALA A 668 -2.56 -33.20 -15.36
CA ALA A 668 -2.82 -33.07 -16.80
C ALA A 668 -3.82 -31.93 -17.06
N ILE A 669 -3.58 -31.13 -18.11
CA ILE A 669 -4.50 -30.10 -18.62
C ILE A 669 -5.00 -30.55 -20.00
N ILE A 670 -6.17 -31.20 -20.06
CA ILE A 670 -6.67 -31.82 -21.30
C ILE A 670 -7.64 -30.87 -22.00
N ASN A 671 -7.34 -30.41 -23.22
CA ASN A 671 -8.29 -29.68 -24.08
C ASN A 671 -9.12 -30.67 -24.92
N GLN A 672 -10.43 -30.75 -24.70
CA GLN A 672 -11.34 -31.63 -25.46
C GLN A 672 -11.85 -31.00 -26.77
N ALA A 673 -11.66 -29.69 -27.02
CA ALA A 673 -12.08 -29.04 -28.26
C ALA A 673 -11.45 -29.66 -29.53
N GLU A 674 -10.30 -30.31 -29.37
CA GLU A 674 -9.49 -30.91 -30.44
C GLU A 674 -9.43 -32.45 -30.35
N SER A 675 -10.11 -33.07 -29.37
CA SER A 675 -10.07 -34.51 -29.10
C SER A 675 -11.35 -35.20 -29.54
N THR A 676 -11.22 -36.27 -30.32
CA THR A 676 -12.34 -37.07 -30.82
C THR A 676 -12.73 -38.23 -29.89
N VAL A 677 -12.11 -38.35 -28.71
CA VAL A 677 -12.27 -39.48 -27.78
C VAL A 677 -12.82 -38.98 -26.43
N PRO A 678 -13.93 -39.57 -25.90
CA PRO A 678 -14.52 -39.18 -24.62
C PRO A 678 -13.53 -39.26 -23.45
N LEU A 679 -13.63 -38.36 -22.48
CA LEU A 679 -12.73 -38.28 -21.32
C LEU A 679 -12.67 -39.60 -20.53
N GLU A 680 -13.78 -40.31 -20.47
CA GLU A 680 -13.95 -41.60 -19.80
C GLU A 680 -13.14 -42.72 -20.49
N GLU A 681 -12.93 -42.61 -21.80
CA GLU A 681 -12.10 -43.52 -22.60
C GLU A 681 -10.61 -43.10 -22.61
N LEU A 682 -10.29 -41.83 -22.27
CA LEU A 682 -8.91 -41.35 -22.11
C LEU A 682 -8.22 -41.89 -20.83
N VAL A 683 -9.00 -42.32 -19.81
CA VAL A 683 -8.50 -42.64 -18.47
C VAL A 683 -8.47 -44.16 -18.23
N ALA A 684 -7.35 -44.78 -18.55
CA ALA A 684 -7.11 -46.23 -18.41
C ALA A 684 -6.84 -46.71 -16.96
N ASN A 685 -7.47 -46.11 -15.94
CA ASN A 685 -7.34 -46.52 -14.54
C ASN A 685 -8.69 -46.39 -13.79
N PRO A 686 -9.35 -47.51 -13.41
CA PRO A 686 -10.64 -47.51 -12.73
C PRO A 686 -10.71 -46.70 -11.43
N GLU A 687 -9.60 -46.59 -10.67
CA GLU A 687 -9.56 -45.81 -9.43
C GLU A 687 -9.57 -44.30 -9.70
N LEU A 688 -8.96 -43.86 -10.82
CA LEU A 688 -9.09 -42.48 -11.29
C LEU A 688 -10.50 -42.25 -11.86
N THR A 689 -11.03 -43.18 -12.66
CA THR A 689 -12.38 -43.07 -13.25
C THR A 689 -13.47 -42.86 -12.19
N GLN A 690 -13.38 -43.50 -11.02
CA GLN A 690 -14.32 -43.31 -9.90
C GLN A 690 -14.18 -41.95 -9.17
N ARG A 691 -13.12 -41.18 -9.44
CA ARG A 691 -12.82 -39.88 -8.83
C ARG A 691 -12.82 -38.71 -9.85
N LEU A 692 -13.20 -38.97 -11.09
CA LEU A 692 -13.37 -37.94 -12.12
C LEU A 692 -14.62 -37.09 -11.86
N THR A 693 -14.46 -35.93 -11.23
CA THR A 693 -15.51 -34.90 -11.23
C THR A 693 -15.48 -34.15 -12.56
N VAL A 694 -16.32 -34.55 -13.51
CA VAL A 694 -16.40 -33.91 -14.85
C VAL A 694 -17.07 -32.54 -14.73
N ALA A 695 -16.27 -31.47 -14.79
CA ALA A 695 -16.76 -30.11 -14.96
C ALA A 695 -16.73 -29.70 -16.44
N ARG A 696 -17.88 -29.34 -17.00
CA ARG A 696 -17.95 -28.69 -18.32
C ARG A 696 -17.44 -27.26 -18.22
N LEU A 697 -16.23 -27.03 -18.71
CA LEU A 697 -15.66 -25.71 -18.93
C LEU A 697 -15.86 -25.36 -20.40
N TRP A 698 -16.89 -24.56 -20.69
CA TRP A 698 -17.49 -24.34 -22.03
C TRP A 698 -18.16 -25.57 -22.65
N ASP A 699 -18.63 -25.41 -23.89
CA ASP A 699 -19.07 -26.49 -24.77
C ASP A 699 -17.91 -27.47 -25.13
N ASP A 700 -16.66 -27.09 -24.86
CA ASP A 700 -15.44 -27.87 -25.11
C ASP A 700 -14.48 -27.90 -23.88
N THR A 701 -14.36 -29.05 -23.23
CA THR A 701 -13.80 -29.24 -21.87
C THR A 701 -12.30 -28.90 -21.70
N VAL A 702 -11.94 -28.32 -20.53
CA VAL A 702 -10.58 -28.38 -19.96
C VAL A 702 -10.60 -29.08 -18.59
N VAL A 703 -9.85 -30.16 -18.39
CA VAL A 703 -9.78 -30.89 -17.09
C VAL A 703 -8.41 -30.73 -16.46
N VAL A 704 -8.36 -30.43 -15.15
CA VAL A 704 -7.14 -30.50 -14.30
C VAL A 704 -7.20 -31.77 -13.46
N LEU A 705 -6.53 -32.83 -13.90
CA LEU A 705 -6.51 -34.12 -13.22
C LEU A 705 -5.43 -34.14 -12.13
N ARG A 706 -5.80 -34.18 -10.83
CA ARG A 706 -4.83 -34.33 -9.73
C ARG A 706 -4.68 -35.81 -9.35
N THR A 707 -3.44 -36.32 -9.30
CA THR A 707 -3.18 -37.72 -8.91
C THR A 707 -2.98 -37.93 -7.40
N ASP A 708 -2.92 -36.87 -6.60
CA ASP A 708 -2.57 -36.92 -5.17
C ASP A 708 -3.57 -36.28 -4.20
N GLY A 709 -4.75 -35.88 -4.70
CA GLY A 709 -5.81 -35.24 -3.93
C GLY A 709 -7.13 -35.22 -4.69
N GLU A 710 -8.14 -34.51 -4.17
CA GLU A 710 -9.37 -34.27 -4.91
C GLU A 710 -9.08 -33.37 -6.12
N SER A 711 -9.66 -33.72 -7.28
CA SER A 711 -9.59 -32.84 -8.46
C SER A 711 -10.59 -31.69 -8.28
N GLU A 712 -10.08 -30.48 -8.16
CA GLU A 712 -10.89 -29.29 -7.87
C GLU A 712 -11.60 -28.76 -9.12
N THR A 713 -12.90 -28.51 -9.00
CA THR A 713 -13.71 -27.88 -10.05
C THR A 713 -13.86 -26.38 -9.77
N ARG A 714 -13.55 -25.53 -10.74
CA ARG A 714 -13.84 -24.07 -10.70
C ARG A 714 -15.06 -23.76 -11.57
N SER A 715 -15.87 -22.77 -11.19
CA SER A 715 -17.05 -22.41 -11.97
C SER A 715 -16.65 -21.89 -13.36
N ALA A 716 -17.47 -22.20 -14.36
CA ALA A 716 -17.17 -21.84 -15.74
C ALA A 716 -17.07 -20.33 -15.93
N GLU A 717 -17.98 -19.56 -15.34
CA GLU A 717 -18.02 -18.08 -15.45
C GLU A 717 -16.72 -17.42 -14.98
N ALA A 718 -16.09 -17.94 -13.92
CA ALA A 718 -14.86 -17.39 -13.35
C ALA A 718 -13.58 -17.72 -14.16
N SER A 719 -13.62 -18.74 -15.03
CA SER A 719 -12.45 -19.20 -15.82
C SER A 719 -12.64 -18.99 -17.33
N ALA A 720 -13.89 -18.80 -17.79
CA ALA A 720 -14.29 -18.71 -19.19
C ALA A 720 -13.83 -17.44 -19.92
N LEU A 721 -13.66 -16.33 -19.20
CA LEU A 721 -13.16 -15.07 -19.75
C LEU A 721 -11.63 -14.95 -19.66
N THR A 722 -11.00 -15.73 -18.76
CA THR A 722 -9.58 -15.67 -18.43
C THR A 722 -8.68 -16.20 -19.54
N ILE A 723 -9.00 -17.39 -20.04
CA ILE A 723 -8.08 -18.18 -20.87
C ILE A 723 -8.31 -17.94 -22.37
N ARG A 724 -9.56 -17.64 -22.78
CA ARG A 724 -9.96 -17.38 -24.17
C ARG A 724 -9.22 -16.22 -24.86
N ARG A 725 -8.61 -15.29 -24.11
CA ARG A 725 -7.91 -14.09 -24.64
C ARG A 725 -6.38 -14.20 -24.70
N VAL A 726 -5.81 -15.36 -24.34
CA VAL A 726 -4.35 -15.61 -24.31
C VAL A 726 -3.89 -16.35 -25.58
N SER A 727 -4.57 -16.12 -26.71
CA SER A 727 -4.40 -16.89 -27.96
C SER A 727 -2.96 -16.92 -28.46
N GLY A 728 -2.39 -18.13 -28.51
CA GLY A 728 -1.03 -18.38 -28.99
C GLY A 728 -0.37 -19.54 -28.26
N ALA A 729 -0.83 -20.77 -28.52
CA ALA A 729 -0.28 -22.02 -27.99
C ALA A 729 0.12 -21.96 -26.49
N LEU A 730 -0.88 -22.11 -25.62
CA LEU A 730 -0.61 -22.55 -24.26
C LEU A 730 0.01 -23.96 -24.34
N PRO A 731 1.10 -24.27 -23.61
CA PRO A 731 1.62 -25.63 -23.53
C PRO A 731 0.72 -26.49 -22.61
N THR A 732 -0.53 -26.70 -23.03
CA THR A 732 -1.48 -27.59 -22.35
C THR A 732 -1.16 -29.06 -22.58
N GLY A 733 -0.44 -29.38 -23.67
CA GLY A 733 -0.01 -30.74 -23.94
C GLY A 733 1.18 -31.17 -23.08
N ILE A 734 0.96 -32.18 -22.21
CA ILE A 734 2.03 -33.15 -21.89
C ILE A 734 2.18 -34.13 -23.07
N GLY A 735 2.27 -33.57 -24.29
CA GLY A 735 2.38 -34.32 -25.53
C GLY A 735 3.72 -35.05 -25.57
N VAL A 736 3.68 -36.38 -25.56
CA VAL A 736 4.89 -37.19 -25.71
C VAL A 736 5.36 -37.06 -27.16
N GLN A 737 6.52 -36.45 -27.40
CA GLN A 737 7.18 -36.56 -28.70
C GLN A 737 7.73 -37.99 -28.84
N THR A 738 6.98 -38.85 -29.54
CA THR A 738 7.41 -40.22 -29.82
C THR A 738 8.37 -40.27 -31.01
N ALA A 739 9.57 -39.69 -30.88
CA ALA A 739 10.77 -40.06 -31.66
C ALA A 739 12.04 -39.32 -31.20
N GLY A 740 12.92 -40.03 -30.49
CA GLY A 740 14.36 -40.00 -30.78
C GLY A 740 15.15 -38.70 -30.63
N GLU A 741 15.11 -38.03 -29.48
CA GLU A 741 16.25 -37.27 -28.95
C GLU A 741 16.22 -37.27 -27.41
N GLY A 742 17.38 -37.18 -26.76
CA GLY A 742 17.52 -37.43 -25.32
C GLY A 742 17.03 -36.27 -24.45
N THR A 743 15.73 -36.22 -24.14
CA THR A 743 15.11 -35.15 -23.34
C THR A 743 15.47 -35.25 -21.86
N ARG A 744 16.67 -34.78 -21.50
CA ARG A 744 17.01 -34.33 -20.14
C ARG A 744 16.12 -33.13 -19.81
N THR A 745 15.42 -33.16 -18.67
CA THR A 745 14.39 -32.14 -18.36
C THR A 745 14.88 -31.05 -17.40
N HIS A 746 15.72 -31.42 -16.43
CA HIS A 746 16.32 -30.49 -15.49
C HIS A 746 17.84 -30.50 -15.64
N HIS A 747 18.39 -29.36 -16.04
CA HIS A 747 19.81 -29.08 -16.04
C HIS A 747 20.13 -28.14 -14.86
N VAL A 748 21.11 -28.52 -14.07
CA VAL A 748 21.74 -27.70 -13.04
C VAL A 748 23.23 -27.77 -13.34
N VAL A 749 23.74 -27.00 -14.30
CA VAL A 749 25.10 -27.21 -14.84
C VAL A 749 25.97 -25.96 -14.72
N ASN A 750 27.29 -26.12 -14.63
CA ASN A 750 28.24 -25.00 -14.62
C ASN A 750 28.13 -23.99 -13.46
N ASN A 751 27.34 -24.27 -12.42
CA ASN A 751 27.14 -23.38 -11.27
C ASN A 751 28.25 -23.53 -10.21
N SER A 752 28.40 -22.51 -9.38
CA SER A 752 29.10 -22.56 -8.10
C SER A 752 28.08 -22.80 -6.99
N ILE A 753 28.07 -23.98 -6.36
CA ILE A 753 27.06 -24.37 -5.35
C ILE A 753 27.78 -24.78 -4.06
N TYR A 754 28.03 -23.83 -3.16
CA TYR A 754 28.77 -24.14 -1.91
C TYR A 754 28.47 -23.25 -0.71
N GLY A 755 28.92 -23.66 0.46
CA GLY A 755 28.84 -22.87 1.71
C GLY A 755 27.51 -22.95 2.45
N GLN A 756 26.60 -23.84 2.04
CA GLN A 756 25.28 -24.06 2.63
C GLN A 756 25.02 -25.52 3.01
N ASP A 757 24.17 -25.78 4.00
CA ASP A 757 23.94 -27.11 4.59
C ASP A 757 23.58 -28.20 3.57
N ARG A 758 22.86 -27.84 2.50
CA ARG A 758 22.56 -28.72 1.36
C ARG A 758 22.89 -28.02 0.04
N GLY A 759 23.72 -28.65 -0.80
CA GLY A 759 24.06 -28.12 -2.11
C GLY A 759 22.86 -28.19 -3.06
N LEU A 760 22.42 -29.40 -3.38
CA LEU A 760 21.26 -29.69 -4.23
C LEU A 760 20.36 -30.71 -3.54
N THR A 761 19.06 -30.46 -3.50
CA THR A 761 18.03 -31.42 -3.09
C THR A 761 17.11 -31.72 -4.28
N VAL A 762 16.98 -33.01 -4.62
CA VAL A 762 16.13 -33.51 -5.72
C VAL A 762 14.94 -34.26 -5.14
N ASP A 763 13.73 -33.74 -5.41
CA ASP A 763 12.46 -34.28 -4.93
C ASP A 763 11.44 -34.50 -6.08
N ILE A 764 11.88 -35.21 -7.11
CA ILE A 764 11.17 -35.42 -8.38
C ILE A 764 10.39 -36.74 -8.35
N LYS A 765 9.14 -36.75 -8.85
CA LYS A 765 8.32 -37.96 -8.95
C LYS A 765 8.36 -38.53 -10.38
N PRO A 766 7.98 -39.81 -10.57
CA PRO A 766 7.64 -40.30 -11.90
C PRO A 766 6.53 -39.44 -12.53
N LEU A 767 6.73 -39.00 -13.77
CA LEU A 767 5.78 -38.12 -14.46
C LEU A 767 4.56 -38.94 -14.91
N VAL A 768 3.37 -38.39 -14.76
CA VAL A 768 2.14 -38.93 -15.36
C VAL A 768 1.83 -38.10 -16.60
N SER A 769 2.27 -38.58 -17.77
CA SER A 769 2.12 -37.90 -19.05
C SER A 769 0.82 -38.28 -19.73
N ALA A 770 0.10 -37.30 -20.29
CA ALA A 770 -1.12 -37.50 -21.06
C ALA A 770 -0.93 -36.94 -22.48
N ASN A 771 -0.86 -37.85 -23.47
CA ASN A 771 -0.77 -37.46 -24.88
C ASN A 771 -2.14 -37.04 -25.43
N ALA A 772 -2.16 -36.14 -26.42
CA ALA A 772 -3.35 -35.69 -27.15
C ALA A 772 -4.13 -36.83 -27.86
N THR A 773 -3.57 -38.03 -27.92
CA THR A 773 -4.17 -39.26 -28.49
C THR A 773 -4.30 -40.40 -27.47
N ALA A 774 -4.77 -40.08 -26.25
CA ALA A 774 -5.46 -41.02 -25.37
C ALA A 774 -4.66 -42.20 -24.78
N ARG A 775 -3.42 -41.95 -24.30
CA ARG A 775 -2.81 -42.84 -23.29
C ARG A 775 -2.14 -42.03 -22.18
N ILE A 776 -2.52 -42.34 -20.95
CA ILE A 776 -1.73 -41.99 -19.76
C ILE A 776 -0.50 -42.89 -19.77
N VAL A 777 0.68 -42.31 -19.99
CA VAL A 777 1.97 -42.99 -19.96
C VAL A 777 2.72 -42.50 -18.74
N VAL A 778 3.11 -43.41 -17.86
CA VAL A 778 4.09 -43.09 -16.81
C VAL A 778 5.45 -43.03 -17.49
N ASP A 779 6.04 -41.84 -17.52
CA ASP A 779 7.39 -41.66 -18.08
C ASP A 779 8.40 -42.37 -17.16
N PRO A 780 9.41 -43.09 -17.69
CA PRO A 780 10.53 -43.58 -16.89
C PRO A 780 11.14 -42.49 -16.00
N ILE A 781 11.78 -42.94 -14.93
CA ILE A 781 12.26 -42.06 -13.85
C ILE A 781 13.26 -41.04 -14.43
N ARG A 782 12.95 -39.75 -14.29
CA ARG A 782 13.82 -38.66 -14.78
C ARG A 782 15.03 -38.47 -13.88
N THR A 783 16.13 -38.09 -14.51
CA THR A 783 17.40 -37.75 -13.88
C THR A 783 17.62 -36.24 -14.00
N VAL A 784 18.01 -35.60 -12.91
CA VAL A 784 18.58 -34.24 -12.94
C VAL A 784 20.01 -34.33 -13.46
N ASP A 785 20.30 -33.64 -14.55
CA ASP A 785 21.66 -33.43 -15.05
C ASP A 785 22.29 -32.31 -14.21
N ALA A 786 23.16 -32.70 -13.29
CA ALA A 786 23.88 -31.84 -12.35
C ALA A 786 25.41 -31.84 -12.61
N GLU A 787 25.80 -32.09 -13.86
CA GLU A 787 27.20 -32.13 -14.29
C GLU A 787 27.88 -30.74 -14.19
N SER A 788 29.22 -30.75 -14.11
CA SER A 788 30.08 -29.57 -14.24
C SER A 788 29.84 -28.43 -13.23
N ASN A 789 29.21 -28.69 -12.08
CA ASN A 789 29.17 -27.73 -10.96
C ASN A 789 30.42 -27.81 -10.08
N TYR A 790 30.77 -26.72 -9.41
CA TYR A 790 31.73 -26.69 -8.31
C TYR A 790 31.00 -26.74 -6.96
N TRP A 791 31.34 -27.72 -6.12
CA TRP A 791 30.62 -28.03 -4.87
C TRP A 791 31.35 -27.59 -3.60
N GLY A 792 32.33 -26.68 -3.71
CA GLY A 792 33.13 -26.18 -2.58
C GLY A 792 34.37 -27.01 -2.25
N ALA A 793 34.52 -28.21 -2.83
CA ALA A 793 35.68 -29.08 -2.63
C ALA A 793 36.12 -29.75 -3.94
N ALA A 794 37.43 -29.93 -4.12
CA ALA A 794 38.00 -30.63 -5.27
C ALA A 794 37.64 -32.12 -5.34
N SER A 795 37.22 -32.70 -4.21
CA SER A 795 36.73 -34.09 -4.08
C SER A 795 35.27 -34.27 -4.55
N GLY A 796 34.56 -33.20 -4.90
CA GLY A 796 33.17 -33.24 -5.33
C GLY A 796 32.16 -33.21 -4.18
N PRO A 797 30.86 -33.30 -4.47
CA PRO A 797 29.82 -33.24 -3.45
C PRO A 797 29.75 -34.53 -2.66
N TYR A 798 29.40 -34.43 -1.37
CA TYR A 798 28.97 -35.60 -0.62
C TYR A 798 27.64 -36.13 -1.19
N HIS A 799 27.60 -37.42 -1.53
CA HIS A 799 26.34 -38.14 -1.74
C HIS A 799 26.45 -39.56 -1.16
N SER A 800 25.56 -39.90 -0.22
CA SER A 800 25.61 -41.14 0.58
C SER A 800 25.73 -42.45 -0.22
N SER A 801 25.18 -42.52 -1.43
CA SER A 801 25.31 -43.69 -2.33
C SER A 801 26.35 -43.54 -3.47
N ILE A 802 26.42 -42.38 -4.14
CA ILE A 802 27.20 -42.20 -5.39
C ILE A 802 28.64 -41.78 -5.09
N LEU A 803 28.85 -40.87 -4.14
CA LEU A 803 30.17 -40.34 -3.77
C LEU A 803 30.25 -40.08 -2.25
N PRO A 804 30.39 -41.14 -1.43
CA PRO A 804 30.38 -41.01 0.03
C PRO A 804 31.65 -40.35 0.60
N SER A 805 32.69 -40.19 -0.22
CA SER A 805 33.97 -39.56 0.12
C SER A 805 34.12 -38.12 -0.39
N GLY A 806 33.08 -37.55 -0.99
CA GLY A 806 33.06 -36.13 -1.36
C GLY A 806 32.97 -35.25 -0.12
N GLU A 807 33.75 -34.17 -0.06
CA GLU A 807 33.78 -33.23 1.08
C GLU A 807 33.00 -31.93 0.79
N GLY A 808 32.54 -31.75 -0.45
CA GLY A 808 31.74 -30.61 -0.88
C GLY A 808 30.28 -30.72 -0.44
N ASN A 809 29.54 -29.61 -0.60
CA ASN A 809 28.18 -29.48 -0.10
C ASN A 809 27.24 -30.58 -0.67
N PRO A 810 26.37 -31.18 0.15
CA PRO A 810 25.81 -32.48 -0.16
C PRO A 810 24.72 -32.42 -1.22
N VAL A 811 24.67 -33.45 -2.06
CA VAL A 811 23.55 -33.73 -2.97
C VAL A 811 22.61 -34.72 -2.27
N VAL A 812 21.36 -34.30 -2.06
CA VAL A 812 20.33 -35.06 -1.35
C VAL A 812 19.25 -35.51 -2.33
N THR A 813 19.13 -36.81 -2.55
CA THR A 813 18.06 -37.38 -3.37
C THR A 813 16.92 -37.84 -2.47
N GLU A 814 15.85 -37.06 -2.36
CA GLU A 814 14.62 -37.46 -1.66
C GLU A 814 13.76 -38.37 -2.55
N ARG A 815 13.59 -37.99 -3.82
CA ARG A 815 12.91 -38.77 -4.87
C ARG A 815 13.49 -38.44 -6.25
N GLY A 816 13.54 -39.44 -7.14
CA GLY A 816 14.08 -39.31 -8.50
C GLY A 816 15.54 -39.78 -8.61
N TRP A 817 16.25 -39.33 -9.64
CA TRP A 817 17.70 -39.56 -9.82
C TRP A 817 18.42 -38.25 -10.09
N VAL A 818 19.73 -38.25 -9.87
CA VAL A 818 20.65 -37.16 -10.16
C VAL A 818 21.94 -37.76 -10.72
N ASP A 819 22.51 -37.13 -11.74
CA ASP A 819 23.88 -37.37 -12.20
C ASP A 819 24.67 -36.09 -12.01
N PHE A 820 25.69 -36.12 -11.16
CA PHE A 820 26.58 -34.98 -10.90
C PHE A 820 28.02 -35.24 -11.37
N THR A 821 28.21 -36.24 -12.24
CA THR A 821 29.52 -36.72 -12.67
C THR A 821 29.70 -36.57 -14.18
N PRO A 822 30.67 -35.77 -14.67
CA PRO A 822 31.75 -35.11 -13.94
C PRO A 822 31.31 -33.86 -13.15
N PHE A 823 32.07 -33.51 -12.11
CA PHE A 823 31.99 -32.23 -11.39
C PHE A 823 33.29 -31.43 -11.55
N ARG A 824 33.26 -30.11 -11.28
CA ARG A 824 34.45 -29.26 -11.31
C ARG A 824 35.34 -29.54 -10.09
N THR A 825 36.61 -29.85 -10.33
CA THR A 825 37.63 -30.06 -9.29
C THR A 825 38.40 -28.77 -8.96
N ALA A 826 38.44 -27.81 -9.89
CA ALA A 826 38.96 -26.47 -9.67
C ALA A 826 37.87 -25.52 -9.16
N ALA A 827 38.26 -24.57 -8.30
CA ALA A 827 37.40 -23.47 -7.90
C ALA A 827 37.08 -22.53 -9.08
N PRO A 828 35.95 -21.80 -9.04
CA PRO A 828 35.64 -20.72 -9.99
C PRO A 828 36.64 -19.56 -9.86
N ASP A 829 36.70 -18.71 -10.89
CA ASP A 829 37.55 -17.50 -10.90
C ASP A 829 37.17 -16.51 -9.79
N GLU A 830 35.87 -16.39 -9.47
CA GLU A 830 35.36 -15.64 -8.31
C GLU A 830 34.92 -16.63 -7.21
N LEU A 831 35.76 -16.81 -6.20
CA LEU A 831 35.51 -17.70 -5.06
C LEU A 831 35.11 -16.89 -3.83
N TYR A 832 33.83 -16.88 -3.49
CA TYR A 832 33.27 -16.28 -2.28
C TYR A 832 33.72 -17.01 -1.01
N THR A 833 33.93 -16.26 0.09
CA THR A 833 34.38 -16.77 1.38
C THR A 833 33.64 -16.09 2.52
N ARG A 834 33.44 -16.79 3.65
CA ARG A 834 32.93 -16.15 4.86
C ARG A 834 33.93 -15.11 5.37
N PRO A 835 33.48 -13.92 5.81
CA PRO A 835 34.32 -13.02 6.59
C PRO A 835 34.83 -13.68 7.87
N THR A 836 35.95 -13.18 8.40
CA THR A 836 36.45 -13.51 9.73
C THR A 836 36.18 -12.34 10.66
N ALA A 837 35.27 -12.52 11.62
CA ALA A 837 35.02 -11.54 12.67
C ALA A 837 36.20 -11.48 13.66
N ARG A 838 36.49 -10.28 14.14
CA ARG A 838 37.44 -10.05 15.24
C ARG A 838 36.96 -8.86 16.07
N ILE A 839 36.63 -9.12 17.33
CA ILE A 839 36.31 -8.11 18.33
C ILE A 839 37.57 -7.77 19.14
N ASP A 840 37.82 -6.48 19.34
CA ASP A 840 38.75 -5.92 20.31
C ASP A 840 37.95 -5.31 21.46
N ALA A 841 38.25 -5.74 22.67
CA ALA A 841 37.55 -5.40 23.90
C ALA A 841 38.51 -5.55 25.09
N PRO A 842 38.43 -4.68 26.12
CA PRO A 842 39.26 -4.81 27.31
C PRO A 842 38.89 -6.07 28.09
N ALA A 843 39.86 -6.75 28.70
CA ALA A 843 39.60 -7.93 29.52
C ALA A 843 38.82 -7.60 30.80
N THR A 844 38.97 -6.38 31.32
CA THR A 844 38.23 -5.86 32.48
C THR A 844 38.00 -4.35 32.36
N ALA A 845 36.87 -3.85 32.86
CA ALA A 845 36.59 -2.41 32.99
C ALA A 845 35.88 -2.10 34.32
N THR A 846 35.99 -0.86 34.81
CA THR A 846 35.35 -0.41 36.05
C THR A 846 33.84 -0.18 35.82
N ALA A 847 33.01 -0.49 36.81
CA ALA A 847 31.56 -0.33 36.68
C ALA A 847 31.18 1.14 36.40
N ALA A 848 30.16 1.34 35.54
CA ALA A 848 29.71 2.62 34.99
C ALA A 848 30.66 3.34 34.00
N ASP A 849 31.84 2.79 33.66
CA ASP A 849 32.68 3.33 32.58
C ASP A 849 32.01 3.19 31.20
N GLU A 850 32.35 4.06 30.25
CA GLU A 850 32.01 3.89 28.82
C GLU A 850 33.11 3.09 28.10
N LEU A 851 32.81 1.85 27.72
CA LEU A 851 33.68 1.02 26.90
C LEU A 851 33.44 1.29 25.41
N ARG A 852 34.50 1.12 24.62
CA ARG A 852 34.40 0.93 23.17
C ARG A 852 34.79 -0.49 22.79
N LEU A 853 33.92 -1.13 22.01
CA LEU A 853 34.14 -2.43 21.40
C LEU A 853 34.43 -2.18 19.91
N SER A 854 35.58 -2.67 19.42
CA SER A 854 35.98 -2.47 18.03
C SER A 854 35.94 -3.77 17.22
N GLY A 855 35.21 -3.75 16.12
CA GLY A 855 35.22 -4.79 15.08
C GLY A 855 36.25 -4.53 13.98
N ALA A 856 37.07 -3.47 14.09
CA ALA A 856 37.93 -2.98 12.99
C ALA A 856 39.01 -3.98 12.53
N GLY A 857 39.32 -4.99 13.34
CA GLY A 857 40.23 -6.07 12.97
C GLY A 857 39.60 -7.20 12.14
N SER A 858 38.32 -7.11 11.79
CA SER A 858 37.60 -8.12 11.00
C SER A 858 37.94 -8.05 9.51
N THR A 859 38.07 -9.19 8.84
CA THR A 859 38.56 -9.29 7.45
C THR A 859 37.60 -10.09 6.54
N SER A 860 37.66 -9.85 5.23
CA SER A 860 37.05 -10.72 4.22
C SER A 860 37.84 -10.57 2.92
N ASP A 861 38.14 -11.70 2.28
CA ASP A 861 39.01 -11.75 1.10
C ASP A 861 38.27 -11.39 -0.20
N THR A 862 36.93 -11.34 -0.17
CA THR A 862 36.07 -11.35 -1.36
C THR A 862 35.24 -10.07 -1.51
N SER A 863 34.69 -9.56 -0.41
CA SER A 863 34.24 -8.17 -0.38
C SER A 863 34.34 -7.61 1.04
N ALA A 864 34.74 -6.33 1.17
CA ALA A 864 34.91 -5.70 2.46
C ALA A 864 33.69 -5.87 3.36
N VAL A 865 33.92 -5.91 4.68
CA VAL A 865 32.86 -5.96 5.70
C VAL A 865 31.89 -4.79 5.49
N GLY A 866 30.59 -5.09 5.51
CA GLY A 866 29.48 -4.17 5.26
C GLY A 866 28.58 -3.91 6.47
N ARG A 867 28.41 -4.91 7.36
CA ARG A 867 27.69 -4.79 8.64
C ARG A 867 28.44 -5.48 9.77
N TYR A 868 28.27 -4.95 10.97
CA TYR A 868 28.82 -5.43 12.23
C TYR A 868 27.66 -5.71 13.19
N HIS A 869 27.55 -6.96 13.63
CA HIS A 869 26.50 -7.47 14.50
C HIS A 869 27.10 -7.69 15.88
N PHE A 870 27.03 -6.67 16.73
CA PHE A 870 27.55 -6.72 18.09
C PHE A 870 26.51 -7.33 19.02
N PHE A 871 26.91 -8.30 19.82
CA PHE A 871 26.07 -8.88 20.87
C PHE A 871 26.57 -8.39 22.23
N VAL A 872 25.66 -7.99 23.11
CA VAL A 872 25.98 -7.60 24.50
C VAL A 872 24.96 -8.24 25.43
N ASN A 873 25.40 -9.18 26.27
CA ASN A 873 24.56 -10.04 27.11
C ASN A 873 23.40 -10.67 26.30
N GLY A 874 23.70 -11.14 25.08
CA GLY A 874 22.74 -11.72 24.15
C GLY A 874 21.84 -10.74 23.39
N THR A 875 21.88 -9.43 23.70
CA THR A 875 21.16 -8.41 22.90
C THR A 875 22.00 -7.95 21.72
N GLU A 876 21.46 -8.09 20.51
CA GLU A 876 22.10 -7.65 19.27
C GLU A 876 22.02 -6.12 19.07
N ARG A 877 23.07 -5.56 18.47
CA ARG A 877 23.16 -4.18 17.97
C ARG A 877 23.90 -4.18 16.63
N VAL A 878 23.16 -3.93 15.55
CA VAL A 878 23.69 -3.89 14.18
C VAL A 878 24.20 -2.49 13.83
N GLN A 879 25.36 -2.40 13.19
CA GLN A 879 25.94 -1.15 12.69
C GLN A 879 26.60 -1.33 11.32
N SER A 880 26.75 -0.21 10.59
CA SER A 880 27.64 -0.12 9.41
C SER A 880 29.07 0.32 9.76
N THR A 881 29.30 0.72 11.01
CA THR A 881 30.60 1.13 11.56
C THR A 881 31.19 0.06 12.48
N PRO A 882 32.52 -0.08 12.54
CA PRO A 882 33.19 -1.08 13.38
C PRO A 882 33.25 -0.72 14.87
N GLU A 883 32.48 0.23 15.40
CA GLU A 883 32.68 0.78 16.75
C GLU A 883 31.38 0.88 17.55
N LEU A 884 31.22 0.05 18.58
CA LEU A 884 30.08 0.13 19.51
C LEU A 884 30.52 0.67 20.87
N SER A 885 29.84 1.70 21.37
CA SER A 885 30.03 2.20 22.74
C SER A 885 29.00 1.57 23.69
N VAL A 886 29.43 1.12 24.87
CA VAL A 886 28.63 0.35 25.85
C VAL A 886 29.04 0.75 27.27
N THR A 887 28.08 0.97 28.17
CA THR A 887 28.38 1.23 29.60
C THR A 887 28.66 -0.06 30.35
N MET A 888 29.69 -0.08 31.20
CA MET A 888 30.02 -1.21 32.07
C MET A 888 28.94 -1.40 33.14
N SER A 889 28.49 -2.64 33.33
CA SER A 889 27.58 -2.99 34.42
C SER A 889 28.32 -3.43 35.68
N GLU A 890 27.61 -3.58 36.80
CA GLU A 890 28.16 -4.18 38.04
C GLU A 890 28.39 -5.70 37.93
N GLN A 891 28.02 -6.32 36.80
CA GLN A 891 28.30 -7.70 36.44
C GLN A 891 29.20 -7.76 35.19
N PRO A 892 29.89 -8.89 34.94
CA PRO A 892 30.61 -9.10 33.69
C PRO A 892 29.70 -8.93 32.46
N LEU A 893 30.25 -8.40 31.37
CA LEU A 893 29.56 -8.29 30.09
C LEU A 893 30.05 -9.40 29.16
N ASP A 894 29.16 -10.27 28.72
CA ASP A 894 29.41 -11.16 27.59
C ASP A 894 29.20 -10.37 26.31
N VAL A 895 30.28 -10.13 25.57
CA VAL A 895 30.25 -9.41 24.30
C VAL A 895 30.58 -10.34 23.14
N GLY A 896 29.97 -10.09 21.99
CA GLY A 896 30.22 -10.84 20.78
C GLY A 896 30.22 -9.95 19.54
N LEU A 897 30.80 -10.47 18.46
CA LEU A 897 30.75 -9.87 17.14
C LEU A 897 30.61 -10.97 16.09
N ALA A 898 29.63 -10.81 15.21
CA ALA A 898 29.66 -11.37 13.87
C ALA A 898 29.70 -10.22 12.85
N VAL A 899 30.17 -10.50 11.63
CA VAL A 899 30.23 -9.50 10.57
C VAL A 899 29.71 -10.07 9.26
N GLU A 900 29.07 -9.22 8.47
CA GLU A 900 28.65 -9.55 7.12
C GLU A 900 29.55 -8.87 6.07
N SER A 901 29.77 -9.55 4.96
CA SER A 901 30.30 -8.95 3.73
C SER A 901 29.30 -7.96 3.08
N ARG A 902 29.70 -7.21 2.04
CA ARG A 902 28.76 -6.39 1.23
C ARG A 902 27.75 -7.22 0.41
N LEU A 903 27.89 -8.54 0.38
CA LEU A 903 26.91 -9.46 -0.19
C LEU A 903 25.98 -10.04 0.89
N GLY A 904 26.21 -9.73 2.17
CA GLY A 904 25.48 -10.28 3.32
C GLY A 904 26.04 -11.60 3.85
N ILE A 905 27.02 -12.22 3.18
CA ILE A 905 27.65 -13.46 3.68
C ILE A 905 28.20 -13.20 5.07
N ASP A 906 27.71 -13.98 6.04
CA ASP A 906 27.94 -13.90 7.46
C ASP A 906 29.21 -14.64 7.91
N SER A 907 29.83 -14.16 8.98
CA SER A 907 30.89 -14.86 9.72
C SER A 907 30.32 -15.68 10.87
N ASP A 908 31.12 -16.62 11.37
CA ASP A 908 30.94 -17.14 12.73
C ASP A 908 30.96 -15.99 13.76
N THR A 909 30.21 -16.16 14.85
CA THR A 909 30.20 -15.19 15.96
C THR A 909 31.39 -15.45 16.90
N VAL A 910 32.24 -14.45 17.09
CA VAL A 910 33.32 -14.48 18.08
C VAL A 910 32.83 -13.84 19.37
N THR A 911 33.02 -14.49 20.51
CA THR A 911 32.62 -13.98 21.84
C THR A 911 33.80 -13.83 22.80
N THR A 912 33.67 -12.90 23.75
CA THR A 912 34.59 -12.70 24.87
C THR A 912 33.84 -12.09 26.06
N THR A 913 34.33 -12.31 27.28
CA THR A 913 33.70 -11.78 28.51
C THR A 913 34.58 -10.69 29.12
N ILE A 914 33.98 -9.53 29.38
CA ILE A 914 34.61 -8.39 30.04
C ILE A 914 34.32 -8.48 31.53
N GLY A 915 35.35 -8.68 32.35
CA GLY A 915 35.21 -8.72 33.81
C GLY A 915 35.02 -7.33 34.44
N VAL A 916 34.41 -7.29 35.63
CA VAL A 916 34.36 -6.05 36.43
C VAL A 916 35.72 -5.85 37.11
N ALA A 917 36.39 -4.74 36.82
CA ALA A 917 37.61 -4.36 37.51
C ALA A 917 37.30 -3.95 38.96
N PRO A 918 38.14 -4.33 39.95
CA PRO A 918 38.03 -3.78 41.30
C PRO A 918 38.18 -2.25 41.27
N PRO A 919 37.49 -1.49 42.14
CA PRO A 919 37.65 -0.04 42.19
C PRO A 919 39.12 0.33 42.45
N GLU A 920 39.64 1.29 41.68
CA GLU A 920 41.05 1.66 41.71
C GLU A 920 41.45 2.21 43.10
N VAL A 921 42.31 1.48 43.81
CA VAL A 921 42.80 1.91 45.12
C VAL A 921 43.90 2.95 44.92
N THR A 922 43.58 4.23 45.13
CA THR A 922 44.52 5.35 45.01
C THR A 922 45.79 5.11 45.85
N PRO A 923 47.00 5.16 45.26
CA PRO A 923 48.22 4.85 45.99
C PRO A 923 48.58 5.98 46.97
N THR A 924 48.78 5.60 48.25
CA THR A 924 49.33 6.50 49.27
C THR A 924 50.86 6.54 49.20
N VAL A 925 51.44 7.70 49.49
CA VAL A 925 52.86 8.02 49.21
C VAL A 925 53.86 7.23 50.07
N THR A 926 54.93 6.80 49.37
CA THR A 926 56.20 6.19 49.79
C THR A 926 56.80 6.60 51.14
N THR A 927 57.27 5.63 51.94
CA THR A 927 58.66 5.61 52.47
C THR A 927 59.14 4.23 52.93
N ALA A 928 60.47 4.02 52.90
CA ALA A 928 61.12 2.71 52.84
C ALA A 928 61.45 2.05 54.21
N ALA A 929 61.53 0.71 54.21
CA ALA A 929 62.56 -0.07 54.92
C ALA A 929 62.65 -1.52 54.37
N SER A 930 63.76 -2.20 54.65
CA SER A 930 64.17 -3.54 54.18
C SER A 930 64.51 -4.43 55.41
N PRO A 931 64.90 -5.72 55.30
CA PRO A 931 64.18 -6.90 54.79
C PRO A 931 64.02 -8.02 55.87
N ASN A 932 63.61 -9.22 55.43
CA ASN A 932 63.78 -10.57 56.03
C ASN A 932 62.63 -11.26 56.81
N THR A 933 62.14 -12.34 56.18
CA THR A 933 62.12 -13.74 56.68
C THR A 933 61.18 -14.17 57.82
N ALA A 934 60.16 -14.95 57.42
CA ALA A 934 59.55 -16.15 58.05
C ALA A 934 59.26 -16.21 59.57
N GLY A 935 58.03 -16.59 59.92
CA GLY A 935 57.70 -17.07 61.27
C GLY A 935 56.19 -17.15 61.54
N ALA A 936 55.66 -18.36 61.70
CA ALA A 936 54.23 -18.69 61.83
C ALA A 936 53.55 -18.27 63.16
N THR A 937 52.22 -18.53 63.19
CA THR A 937 51.34 -18.83 64.35
C THR A 937 50.72 -17.68 65.17
N THR A 938 49.37 -17.61 65.12
CA THR A 938 48.37 -17.37 66.22
C THR A 938 48.60 -16.22 67.23
N THR A 939 47.61 -15.39 67.62
CA THR A 939 46.21 -15.74 67.98
C THR A 939 45.34 -14.47 68.12
N ALA A 940 44.02 -14.60 67.94
CA ALA A 940 42.89 -13.84 68.54
C ALA A 940 42.97 -12.31 68.78
N GLN A 941 41.97 -11.57 68.28
CA GLN A 941 40.89 -10.94 69.09
C GLN A 941 39.90 -10.13 68.22
N SER A 942 38.58 -10.32 68.45
CA SER A 942 37.53 -9.37 68.04
C SER A 942 37.46 -8.20 69.04
N PRO A 943 36.93 -7.02 68.67
CA PRO A 943 35.49 -6.79 68.89
C PRO A 943 34.81 -5.92 67.78
N THR A 944 33.68 -6.33 67.20
CA THR A 944 32.27 -5.96 67.51
C THR A 944 31.66 -4.83 66.66
N ASN A 945 30.36 -5.00 66.32
CA ASN A 945 29.37 -4.00 65.86
C ASN A 945 29.48 -3.53 64.38
N ASP A 946 28.39 -3.44 63.60
CA ASP A 946 27.01 -3.96 63.80
C ASP A 946 26.22 -4.00 62.45
N SER A 947 25.00 -4.54 62.50
CA SER A 947 23.92 -4.46 61.50
C SER A 947 24.11 -5.13 60.12
N THR A 948 23.38 -6.23 59.90
CA THR A 948 22.99 -6.75 58.59
C THR A 948 21.46 -6.81 58.51
N ASP A 949 20.86 -6.03 57.60
CA ASP A 949 19.44 -6.17 57.25
C ASP A 949 19.25 -7.29 56.23
N ASP A 950 18.70 -8.43 56.67
CA ASP A 950 18.41 -9.57 55.80
C ASP A 950 17.18 -9.30 54.90
N GLY A 951 17.46 -8.92 53.65
CA GLY A 951 16.44 -8.66 52.64
C GLY A 951 15.67 -9.91 52.15
N PHE A 952 14.49 -9.66 51.59
CA PHE A 952 13.51 -10.64 51.08
C PHE A 952 14.10 -11.79 50.23
N LEU A 953 15.19 -11.54 49.50
CA LEU A 953 15.86 -12.51 48.64
C LEU A 953 16.66 -13.59 49.40
N GLY A 954 17.15 -13.31 50.61
CA GLY A 954 17.95 -14.27 51.39
C GLY A 954 17.18 -15.54 51.77
N GLY A 955 15.85 -15.44 51.93
CA GLY A 955 15.00 -16.60 52.21
C GLY A 955 14.94 -17.60 51.05
N LEU A 956 14.96 -17.13 49.80
CA LEU A 956 14.85 -17.96 48.60
C LEU A 956 16.09 -18.83 48.34
N ALA A 957 17.27 -18.39 48.79
CA ALA A 957 18.52 -19.16 48.71
C ALA A 957 18.60 -20.33 49.71
N SER A 958 17.71 -20.37 50.70
CA SER A 958 17.63 -21.51 51.63
C SER A 958 17.12 -22.78 50.94
N VAL A 959 17.40 -23.95 51.52
CA VAL A 959 16.93 -25.24 50.98
C VAL A 959 15.41 -25.26 50.76
N TRP A 960 14.63 -24.70 51.69
CA TRP A 960 13.18 -24.56 51.55
C TRP A 960 12.77 -23.56 50.46
N GLY A 961 13.53 -22.48 50.30
CA GLY A 961 13.35 -21.48 49.24
C GLY A 961 13.48 -22.08 47.85
N LEU A 962 14.55 -22.84 47.59
CA LEU A 962 14.80 -23.51 46.32
C LEU A 962 13.77 -24.61 46.02
N LEU A 963 13.38 -25.40 47.02
CA LEU A 963 12.44 -26.52 46.86
C LEU A 963 11.02 -26.02 46.52
N GLY A 964 10.56 -24.93 47.14
CA GLY A 964 9.33 -24.25 46.74
C GLY A 964 9.44 -23.62 45.34
N SER A 965 10.58 -23.00 45.01
CA SER A 965 10.80 -22.35 43.71
C SER A 965 10.66 -23.33 42.54
N GLY A 966 11.29 -24.50 42.63
CA GLY A 966 11.20 -25.53 41.58
C GLY A 966 9.77 -26.02 41.34
N LEU A 967 9.00 -26.23 42.41
CA LEU A 967 7.59 -26.65 42.31
C LEU A 967 6.70 -25.55 41.71
N TYR A 968 6.92 -24.28 42.07
CA TYR A 968 6.12 -23.16 41.57
C TYR A 968 6.41 -22.84 40.10
N VAL A 969 7.68 -22.88 39.68
CA VAL A 969 8.08 -22.71 38.27
C VAL A 969 7.54 -23.86 37.41
N GLY A 970 7.60 -25.10 37.92
CA GLY A 970 6.98 -26.25 37.24
C GLY A 970 5.47 -26.08 37.05
N ALA A 971 4.77 -25.51 38.03
CA ALA A 971 3.34 -25.21 37.92
C ALA A 971 3.05 -24.11 36.88
N LEU A 972 3.84 -23.02 36.86
CA LEU A 972 3.73 -21.95 35.87
C LEU A 972 3.93 -22.47 34.44
N GLY A 973 4.99 -23.25 34.19
CA GLY A 973 5.28 -23.80 32.85
C GLY A 973 4.18 -24.73 32.34
N LEU A 974 3.74 -25.67 33.17
CA LEU A 974 2.65 -26.60 32.82
C LEU A 974 1.30 -25.89 32.67
N GLY A 975 1.02 -24.87 33.50
CA GLY A 975 -0.19 -24.06 33.44
C GLY A 975 -0.27 -23.21 32.17
N GLY A 976 0.80 -22.48 31.84
CA GLY A 976 0.89 -21.66 30.63
C GLY A 976 0.76 -22.50 29.35
N TYR A 977 1.52 -23.60 29.25
CA TYR A 977 1.43 -24.51 28.10
C TYR A 977 0.04 -25.16 27.98
N GLY A 978 -0.56 -25.57 29.10
CA GLY A 978 -1.93 -26.07 29.15
C GLY A 978 -2.97 -25.05 28.68
N MET A 979 -2.78 -23.76 29.00
CA MET A 979 -3.67 -22.69 28.57
C MET A 979 -3.56 -22.41 27.05
N VAL A 980 -2.34 -22.39 26.50
CA VAL A 980 -2.13 -22.27 25.04
C VAL A 980 -2.84 -23.39 24.28
N LEU A 981 -2.71 -24.64 24.75
CA LEU A 981 -3.42 -25.78 24.15
C LEU A 981 -4.94 -25.66 24.30
N THR A 982 -5.43 -25.17 25.44
CA THR A 982 -6.87 -24.98 25.69
C THR A 982 -7.47 -23.94 24.74
N LEU A 983 -6.78 -22.81 24.53
CA LEU A 983 -7.18 -21.78 23.54
C LEU A 983 -7.12 -22.30 22.10
N GLN A 984 -6.21 -23.23 21.79
CA GLN A 984 -6.15 -23.96 20.52
C GLN A 984 -7.16 -25.12 20.42
N ARG A 985 -8.12 -25.24 21.36
CA ARG A 985 -9.14 -26.29 21.45
C ARG A 985 -8.56 -27.72 21.49
N ARG A 986 -7.37 -27.90 22.08
CA ARG A 986 -6.70 -29.18 22.30
C ARG A 986 -6.72 -29.54 23.80
N SER A 987 -6.88 -30.82 24.11
CA SER A 987 -6.87 -31.29 25.50
C SER A 987 -5.46 -31.15 26.11
N PRO A 988 -5.29 -30.46 27.24
CA PRO A 988 -3.98 -30.32 27.88
C PRO A 988 -3.51 -31.67 28.49
N PRO A 989 -2.19 -31.96 28.45
CA PRO A 989 -1.65 -33.25 28.89
C PRO A 989 -1.69 -33.49 30.41
N VAL A 990 -1.91 -32.43 31.19
CA VAL A 990 -2.01 -32.48 32.67
C VAL A 990 -3.30 -31.78 33.09
N SER A 991 -4.08 -32.40 33.98
CA SER A 991 -5.32 -31.79 34.47
C SER A 991 -5.05 -30.57 35.34
N GLY A 992 -5.89 -29.53 35.20
CA GLY A 992 -5.75 -28.29 35.97
C GLY A 992 -5.66 -28.51 37.48
N LEU A 993 -6.40 -29.49 38.02
CA LEU A 993 -6.34 -29.88 39.43
C LEU A 993 -4.90 -30.24 39.89
N ARG A 994 -4.13 -30.97 39.08
CA ARG A 994 -2.74 -31.36 39.42
C ARG A 994 -1.80 -30.16 39.40
N ILE A 995 -2.01 -29.21 38.48
CA ILE A 995 -1.23 -27.98 38.39
C ILE A 995 -1.53 -27.06 39.60
N GLN A 996 -2.80 -26.95 39.99
CA GLN A 996 -3.22 -26.24 41.20
C GLN A 996 -2.63 -26.86 42.49
N LEU A 997 -2.62 -28.20 42.59
CA LEU A 997 -1.99 -28.89 43.71
C LEU A 997 -0.47 -28.68 43.77
N LEU A 998 0.21 -28.60 42.61
CA LEU A 998 1.66 -28.36 42.55
C LEU A 998 2.03 -26.94 43.04
N ALA A 999 1.30 -25.92 42.58
CA ALA A 999 1.47 -24.55 43.06
C ALA A 999 1.11 -24.40 44.54
N GLY A 1000 0.02 -25.04 44.99
CA GLY A 1000 -0.37 -25.07 46.41
C GLY A 1000 0.69 -25.74 47.30
N ALA A 1001 1.30 -26.84 46.83
CA ALA A 1001 2.40 -27.49 47.53
C ALA A 1001 3.64 -26.58 47.62
N ALA A 1002 3.98 -25.85 46.55
CA ALA A 1002 5.08 -24.88 46.56
C ALA A 1002 4.87 -23.76 47.59
N VAL A 1003 3.68 -23.17 47.61
CA VAL A 1003 3.28 -22.15 48.59
C VAL A 1003 3.36 -22.71 50.01
N LEU A 1004 2.87 -23.93 50.25
CA LEU A 1004 2.93 -24.58 51.55
C LEU A 1004 4.38 -24.84 52.01
N VAL A 1005 5.27 -25.25 51.10
CA VAL A 1005 6.71 -25.46 51.38
C VAL A 1005 7.37 -24.15 51.84
N TRP A 1006 7.06 -23.01 51.22
CA TRP A 1006 7.56 -21.72 51.67
C TRP A 1006 6.96 -21.26 53.00
N LEU A 1007 5.65 -21.43 53.21
CA LEU A 1007 5.00 -21.07 54.49
C LEU A 1007 5.55 -21.90 55.67
N ILE A 1008 5.74 -23.22 55.49
CA ILE A 1008 6.32 -24.10 56.52
C ILE A 1008 7.82 -23.80 56.71
N GLY A 1009 8.56 -23.63 55.61
CA GLY A 1009 9.98 -23.26 55.65
C GLY A 1009 10.23 -21.92 56.38
N GLY A 1010 9.29 -20.98 56.28
CA GLY A 1010 9.34 -19.72 57.02
C GLY A 1010 8.93 -19.80 58.48
N LEU A 1011 8.13 -20.79 58.87
CA LEU A 1011 7.78 -21.08 60.27
C LEU A 1011 8.87 -21.85 61.03
N VAL A 1012 9.71 -22.61 60.32
CA VAL A 1012 10.74 -23.50 60.90
C VAL A 1012 12.18 -22.98 60.68
N GLY A 1013 12.39 -22.07 59.71
CA GLY A 1013 13.71 -21.58 59.32
C GLY A 1013 13.79 -20.06 59.15
N THR A 1014 13.42 -19.55 57.97
CA THR A 1014 13.68 -18.16 57.56
C THR A 1014 12.39 -17.36 57.42
N ALA A 1015 12.10 -16.46 58.37
CA ALA A 1015 10.83 -15.73 58.45
C ALA A 1015 10.41 -15.01 57.14
N SER A 1016 11.36 -14.58 56.31
CA SER A 1016 11.12 -13.99 54.99
C SER A 1016 10.36 -14.90 54.02
N LEU A 1017 10.49 -16.23 54.13
CA LEU A 1017 9.76 -17.19 53.28
C LEU A 1017 8.25 -17.19 53.53
N VAL A 1018 7.77 -16.76 54.69
CA VAL A 1018 6.32 -16.61 54.93
C VAL A 1018 5.74 -15.54 53.99
N GLY A 1019 6.47 -14.44 53.79
CA GLY A 1019 6.10 -13.38 52.86
C GLY A 1019 6.10 -13.85 51.40
N VAL A 1020 7.12 -14.64 51.01
CA VAL A 1020 7.20 -15.27 49.67
C VAL A 1020 5.99 -16.19 49.43
N GLY A 1021 5.67 -17.07 50.38
CA GLY A 1021 4.52 -17.97 50.28
C GLY A 1021 3.18 -17.25 50.12
N LEU A 1022 2.94 -16.21 50.93
CA LEU A 1022 1.72 -15.39 50.82
C LEU A 1022 1.63 -14.65 49.47
N ALA A 1023 2.72 -14.02 49.02
CA ALA A 1023 2.75 -13.31 47.74
C ALA A 1023 2.51 -14.25 46.55
N ALA A 1024 3.16 -15.42 46.55
CA ALA A 1024 2.97 -16.45 45.53
C ALA A 1024 1.54 -17.01 45.52
N GLY A 1025 0.92 -17.21 46.68
CA GLY A 1025 -0.50 -17.61 46.77
C GLY A 1025 -1.45 -16.61 46.11
N VAL A 1026 -1.25 -15.31 46.34
CA VAL A 1026 -2.05 -14.24 45.72
C VAL A 1026 -1.82 -14.17 44.21
N ALA A 1027 -0.56 -14.22 43.76
CA ALA A 1027 -0.22 -14.19 42.33
C ALA A 1027 -0.84 -15.38 41.58
N TRP A 1028 -0.78 -16.58 42.15
CA TRP A 1028 -1.34 -17.79 41.56
C TRP A 1028 -2.87 -17.75 41.44
N ALA A 1029 -3.55 -17.22 42.47
CA ALA A 1029 -5.00 -17.00 42.44
C ALA A 1029 -5.40 -15.99 41.34
N GLY A 1030 -4.64 -14.91 41.19
CA GLY A 1030 -4.83 -13.92 40.11
C GLY A 1030 -4.69 -14.53 38.71
N LEU A 1031 -3.61 -15.26 38.46
CA LEU A 1031 -3.38 -15.96 37.17
C LEU A 1031 -4.47 -16.99 36.87
N THR A 1032 -4.92 -17.74 37.89
CA THR A 1032 -6.04 -18.69 37.75
C THR A 1032 -7.35 -17.99 37.39
N GLY A 1033 -7.62 -16.82 37.99
CA GLY A 1033 -8.80 -15.99 37.66
C GLY A 1033 -8.78 -15.48 36.22
N VAL A 1034 -7.63 -14.98 35.75
CA VAL A 1034 -7.45 -14.54 34.35
C VAL A 1034 -7.65 -15.71 33.38
N ALA A 1035 -7.05 -16.87 33.67
CA ALA A 1035 -7.23 -18.07 32.86
C ALA A 1035 -8.70 -18.52 32.77
N TYR A 1036 -9.45 -18.46 33.88
CA TYR A 1036 -10.88 -18.78 33.90
C TYR A 1036 -11.72 -17.81 33.06
N VAL A 1037 -11.45 -16.50 33.11
CA VAL A 1037 -12.14 -15.50 32.29
C VAL A 1037 -11.85 -15.68 30.80
N LEU A 1038 -10.61 -16.00 30.43
CA LEU A 1038 -10.23 -16.27 29.05
C LEU A 1038 -10.87 -17.57 28.53
N ALA A 1039 -10.90 -18.64 29.34
CA ALA A 1039 -11.46 -19.92 28.95
C ALA A 1039 -13.01 -19.94 28.89
N THR A 1040 -13.68 -18.93 29.44
CA THR A 1040 -15.16 -18.82 29.43
C THR A 1040 -15.71 -17.80 28.41
N ARG A 1041 -14.83 -17.19 27.59
CA ARG A 1041 -15.18 -16.17 26.59
C ARG A 1041 -14.84 -16.54 25.12
N GLY A 1042 -14.38 -17.77 24.83
CA GLY A 1042 -13.96 -18.22 23.47
C GLY A 1042 -14.47 -19.60 23.05
#